data_AF-A0AAD8AFY9-F1
#
_entry.id   AF-A0AAD8AFY9-F1
#
_cell.length_a   1.000
_cell.length_b   1.000
_cell.length_c   1.000
_cell.angle_alpha   90.00
_cell.angle_beta   90.00
_cell.angle_gamma   90.00
#
_symmetry.space_group_name_H-M   'P 1'
#
loop_
_entity.id
_entity.type
_entity.pdbx_description
1 polymer ?
#
loop_
_entity_poly.entity_id
_entity_poly.type
_entity_poly.pdbx_seq_one_letter_code
_entity_poly.pdbx_strand_id
1 'polypeptide(L)'
;MSLISPLDNTKECADGRKEILTLLSGIELVNSIVALLSIDFHALESDVKKEQQLRQKLGNSQAESILIQSLQNGLALEFERSDSTRRLRLVLSELLFISSQIHELQRGQEFYLKQSDLFDNKVYVEEICDVICIALAELPAVLSIQDVVETLLHVKHGPEIICWVVANSPDCFREVCTSLIANGERQEEDNVGGRIRMQALSMLCQMNPVHALAIRAKCVELCRMPALAITLSLDHAGRTLGADAEGDMVAFVSGLLLGNDQQVRNWFALFVRNGQKRKWESHTALQLLREELLRRLQTIILFSLDSQLPDSCVVQASALLRLYCALRGIAGIKFQEDEVSLIVQLLTSHPPPACWSSLCFPGTVEEAYFESASGVTASFGEMLLLMAIHFHSNQLSAICELVCSTLGMKVPIRPNNMTRMKQIFTQEIFTEQVVTSHAVKVPVTANLNANIPGFLPVHCIHQLLKSRAFTKHRVPIKDWIYRQICSSVPPLHPVLPALVEVYVNSILVPSPKAPQEHTNRPMSEDEIRRVFQNSVFGAQFDSKKQRFTMTAAILAVEMDVEELPVAVGSPSLTSQLLLLYYLLLYEDVRLANTHSYIQAGRKVKSYSTEFLSELPIKYLLQQAQKDQQSYAGLFSPLLRLLAMHFPHLSLVDDWLEEETAMTMESHRDSAPIAETTIIEAFSHMQSCPSRTGRLLRQLLAMPATDVWPFAETIIKFFKSTLDDKVPRYIQEHDVFLKI
;
A
#
# COMPACT_ATOMS: atom_id res chain seq x y z
N MET A 1 -2.02 51.38 42.83
CA MET A 1 -3.29 50.95 42.20
C MET A 1 -4.35 50.76 43.27
N SER A 2 -5.59 51.21 43.05
CA SER A 2 -6.71 50.93 43.97
C SER A 2 -7.17 49.49 43.75
N LEU A 3 -7.14 48.64 44.79
CA LEU A 3 -7.52 47.21 44.75
C LEU A 3 -8.85 46.91 44.05
N ILE A 4 -9.74 47.90 44.00
CA ILE A 4 -11.01 47.87 43.27
C ILE A 4 -11.12 49.22 42.57
N SER A 5 -10.86 49.29 41.26
CA SER A 5 -11.22 50.48 40.48
C SER A 5 -12.74 50.55 40.41
N PRO A 6 -13.38 51.71 40.72
CA PRO A 6 -14.82 51.81 40.64
C PRO A 6 -15.23 51.78 39.17
N LEU A 7 -15.91 50.72 38.75
CA LEU A 7 -16.62 50.65 37.47
C LEU A 7 -17.93 51.46 37.52
N ASP A 8 -18.44 51.70 38.73
CA ASP A 8 -19.66 52.45 38.99
C ASP A 8 -19.50 53.30 40.26
N ASN A 9 -20.03 54.53 40.25
CA ASN A 9 -19.91 55.52 41.35
C ASN A 9 -21.19 55.62 42.19
N THR A 10 -22.08 54.64 42.09
CA THR A 10 -23.32 54.55 42.87
C THR A 10 -23.04 54.40 44.37
N LYS A 11 -23.92 54.96 45.21
CA LYS A 11 -23.76 54.93 46.68
C LYS A 11 -23.75 53.50 47.24
N GLU A 12 -24.58 52.62 46.69
CA GLU A 12 -24.62 51.20 47.05
C GLU A 12 -23.31 50.47 46.74
N CYS A 13 -22.68 50.76 45.58
CA CYS A 13 -21.38 50.22 45.23
C CYS A 13 -20.26 50.73 46.16
N ALA A 14 -20.32 52.01 46.54
CA ALA A 14 -19.36 52.60 47.47
C ALA A 14 -19.46 52.01 48.89
N ASP A 15 -20.67 51.72 49.37
CA ASP A 15 -20.89 51.13 50.70
C ASP A 15 -20.60 49.63 50.71
N GLY A 16 -20.99 48.88 49.68
CA GLY A 16 -20.58 47.47 49.51
C GLY A 16 -19.06 47.32 49.35
N ARG A 17 -18.39 48.26 48.67
CA ARG A 17 -16.92 48.31 48.59
C ARG A 17 -16.29 48.53 49.96
N LYS A 18 -16.85 49.39 50.82
CA LYS A 18 -16.34 49.57 52.19
C LYS A 18 -16.46 48.28 52.98
N GLU A 19 -17.62 47.60 52.93
CA GLU A 19 -17.81 46.33 53.62
C GLU A 19 -16.79 45.27 53.17
N ILE A 20 -16.60 45.12 51.85
CA ILE A 20 -15.60 44.21 51.28
C ILE A 20 -14.17 44.58 51.73
N LEU A 21 -13.79 45.86 51.66
CA LEU A 21 -12.47 46.31 52.11
C LEU A 21 -12.26 46.11 53.62
N THR A 22 -13.33 46.21 54.42
CA THR A 22 -13.26 45.96 55.86
C THR A 22 -13.00 44.49 56.15
N LEU A 23 -13.68 43.59 55.43
CA LEU A 23 -13.44 42.14 55.50
C LEU A 23 -12.04 41.77 55.01
N LEU A 24 -11.60 42.34 53.88
CA LEU A 24 -10.28 42.09 53.30
C LEU A 24 -9.14 42.62 54.19
N SER A 25 -9.34 43.73 54.89
CA SER A 25 -8.33 44.28 55.83
C SER A 25 -8.05 43.37 57.02
N GLY A 26 -8.99 42.47 57.35
CA GLY A 26 -8.81 41.45 58.40
C GLY A 26 -7.98 40.24 57.95
N ILE A 27 -7.60 40.15 56.68
CA ILE A 27 -6.83 39.03 56.13
C ILE A 27 -5.37 39.47 55.95
N GLU A 28 -4.46 38.84 56.71
CA GLU A 28 -3.02 39.17 56.67
C GLU A 28 -2.39 39.02 55.28
N LEU A 29 -2.77 37.98 54.53
CA LEU A 29 -2.31 37.75 53.15
C LEU A 29 -2.72 38.87 52.18
N VAL A 30 -3.89 39.47 52.37
CA VAL A 30 -4.31 40.58 51.51
C VAL A 30 -3.47 41.81 51.86
N ASN A 31 -3.21 42.05 53.14
CA ASN A 31 -2.37 43.16 53.57
C ASN A 31 -0.91 43.02 53.07
N SER A 32 -0.35 41.81 52.99
CA SER A 32 0.99 41.58 52.43
C SER A 32 1.04 41.84 50.92
N ILE A 33 0.04 41.37 50.16
CA ILE A 33 -0.08 41.65 48.71
C ILE A 33 -0.27 43.14 48.45
N VAL A 34 -1.08 43.83 49.26
CA VAL A 34 -1.27 45.28 49.15
C VAL A 34 0.01 46.04 49.43
N ALA A 35 0.81 45.59 50.38
CA ALA A 35 2.13 46.15 50.65
C ALA A 35 3.11 45.94 49.49
N LEU A 36 2.97 44.87 48.70
CA LEU A 36 3.75 44.64 47.47
C LEU A 36 3.28 45.53 46.30
N LEU A 37 1.97 45.73 46.14
CA LEU A 37 1.38 46.59 45.10
C LEU A 37 1.56 48.09 45.35
N SER A 38 1.97 48.48 46.56
CA SER A 38 2.19 49.88 46.96
C SER A 38 3.63 50.37 46.70
N ILE A 39 4.46 49.53 46.07
CA ILE A 39 5.86 49.84 45.75
C ILE A 39 5.94 50.80 44.54
N ASP A 40 6.96 51.67 44.51
CA ASP A 40 7.29 52.47 43.32
C ASP A 40 7.95 51.59 42.24
N PHE A 41 7.12 51.07 41.33
CA PHE A 41 7.56 50.21 40.23
C PHE A 41 8.44 50.93 39.21
N HIS A 42 8.33 52.25 39.04
CA HIS A 42 9.16 52.99 38.09
C HIS A 42 10.61 53.11 38.59
N ALA A 43 10.79 53.41 39.87
CA ALA A 43 12.12 53.40 40.49
C ALA A 43 12.74 51.99 40.45
N LEU A 44 11.93 50.98 40.79
CA LEU A 44 12.34 49.58 40.73
C LEU A 44 12.75 49.16 39.31
N GLU A 45 11.98 49.51 38.27
CA GLU A 45 12.29 49.19 36.88
C GLU A 45 13.65 49.76 36.46
N SER A 46 13.96 51.01 36.86
CA SER A 46 15.26 51.61 36.59
C SER A 46 16.40 50.86 37.29
N ASP A 47 16.18 50.37 38.51
CA ASP A 47 17.20 49.64 39.27
C ASP A 47 17.43 48.24 38.70
N VAL A 48 16.36 47.54 38.30
CA VAL A 48 16.44 46.23 37.64
C VAL A 48 17.14 46.33 36.28
N LYS A 49 16.90 47.40 35.50
CA LYS A 49 17.63 47.66 34.24
C LYS A 49 19.13 47.87 34.48
N LYS A 50 19.51 48.62 35.51
CA LYS A 50 20.93 48.82 35.88
C LYS A 50 21.56 47.50 36.32
N GLU A 51 20.83 46.70 37.10
CA GLU A 51 21.28 45.37 37.54
C GLU A 51 21.52 44.42 36.36
N GLN A 52 20.60 44.35 35.39
CA GLN A 52 20.79 43.56 34.17
C GLN A 52 22.02 44.02 33.38
N GLN A 53 22.21 45.33 33.21
CA GLN A 53 23.39 45.88 32.52
C GLN A 53 24.69 45.61 33.27
N LEU A 54 24.67 45.62 34.60
CA LEU A 54 25.83 45.31 35.43
C LEU A 54 26.25 43.84 35.21
N ARG A 55 25.29 42.92 35.29
CA ARG A 55 25.51 41.48 35.15
C ARG A 55 26.01 41.12 33.74
N GLN A 56 25.57 41.82 32.70
CA GLN A 56 26.10 41.68 31.35
C GLN A 56 27.56 42.15 31.17
N LYS A 57 28.05 43.06 32.03
CA LYS A 57 29.37 43.71 31.88
C LYS A 57 30.44 43.18 32.84
N LEU A 58 30.09 42.84 34.09
CA LEU A 58 31.06 42.50 35.15
C LEU A 58 31.11 41.00 35.53
N GLY A 59 30.24 40.16 35.00
CA GLY A 59 30.22 38.72 35.31
C GLY A 59 29.61 38.36 36.68
N ASN A 60 29.46 37.05 36.91
CA ASN A 60 28.57 36.42 37.90
C ASN A 60 29.01 36.47 39.39
N SER A 61 29.32 37.64 39.96
CA SER A 61 29.55 37.77 41.41
C SER A 61 28.26 38.09 42.17
N GLN A 62 27.85 37.27 43.15
CA GLN A 62 26.70 37.58 44.04
C GLN A 62 26.97 38.76 44.98
N ALA A 63 28.22 39.12 45.20
CA ALA A 63 28.61 40.15 46.16
C ALA A 63 28.37 41.60 45.65
N GLU A 64 28.20 41.78 44.34
CA GLU A 64 27.98 43.08 43.71
C GLU A 64 26.61 43.11 43.02
N SER A 65 25.55 43.19 43.82
CA SER A 65 24.19 43.46 43.33
C SER A 65 23.76 44.87 43.71
N ILE A 66 23.26 45.63 42.74
CA ILE A 66 22.66 46.96 42.95
C ILE A 66 21.36 46.81 43.75
N LEU A 67 20.66 45.69 43.58
CA LEU A 67 19.42 45.36 44.27
C LEU A 67 19.64 44.90 45.72
N ILE A 68 20.80 44.30 46.03
CA ILE A 68 21.18 43.89 47.39
C ILE A 68 22.43 44.64 47.85
N GLN A 69 22.22 45.75 48.57
CA GLN A 69 23.32 46.47 49.20
C GLN A 69 23.78 45.71 50.45
N SER A 70 24.83 44.90 50.29
CA SER A 70 25.52 44.10 51.32
C SER A 70 24.66 43.06 52.06
N LEU A 71 24.87 41.77 51.74
CA LEU A 71 24.35 40.64 52.51
C LEU A 71 25.20 40.43 53.76
N GLN A 72 24.59 40.48 54.94
CA GLN A 72 25.26 40.12 56.20
C GLN A 72 24.91 38.68 56.63
N ASN A 73 23.75 38.15 56.21
CA ASN A 73 23.29 36.79 56.51
C ASN A 73 22.86 36.04 55.22
N GLY A 74 22.57 34.74 55.32
CA GLY A 74 22.05 33.95 54.19
C GLY A 74 20.71 34.49 53.65
N LEU A 75 20.46 34.29 52.35
CA LEU A 75 19.33 34.88 51.61
C LEU A 75 17.95 34.58 52.23
N ALA A 76 17.75 33.35 52.72
CA ALA A 76 16.50 32.95 53.37
C ALA A 76 16.22 33.71 54.68
N LEU A 77 17.25 33.95 55.50
CA LEU A 77 17.12 34.64 56.77
C LEU A 77 16.91 36.16 56.59
N GLU A 78 17.49 36.74 55.54
CA GLU A 78 17.21 38.12 55.15
C GLU A 78 15.82 38.28 54.54
N PHE A 79 15.31 37.27 53.83
CA PHE A 79 13.96 37.26 53.29
C PHE A 79 12.90 37.31 54.42
N GLU A 80 13.06 36.49 55.47
CA GLU A 80 12.14 36.51 56.62
C GLU A 80 12.09 37.86 57.34
N ARG A 81 13.25 38.50 57.51
CA ARG A 81 13.42 39.73 58.30
C ARG A 81 13.16 41.02 57.51
N SER A 82 12.97 40.93 56.20
CA SER A 82 12.84 42.09 55.32
C SER A 82 11.40 42.52 55.12
N ASP A 83 11.23 43.81 54.78
CA ASP A 83 9.98 44.43 54.36
C ASP A 83 9.61 44.02 52.93
N SER A 84 8.34 44.21 52.53
CA SER A 84 7.80 43.80 51.22
C SER A 84 8.63 44.31 50.03
N THR A 85 9.19 45.52 50.11
CA THR A 85 10.03 46.10 49.06
C THR A 85 11.37 45.39 48.93
N ARG A 86 12.03 45.09 50.05
CA ARG A 86 13.30 44.36 50.06
C ARG A 86 13.13 42.89 49.71
N ARG A 87 12.03 42.24 50.12
CA ARG A 87 11.66 40.89 49.66
C ARG A 87 11.56 40.81 48.14
N LEU A 88 10.88 41.77 47.53
CA LEU A 88 10.75 41.84 46.07
C LEU A 88 12.12 42.01 45.38
N ARG A 89 12.99 42.88 45.90
CA ARG A 89 14.34 43.07 45.36
C ARG A 89 15.22 41.82 45.50
N LEU A 90 15.13 41.10 46.61
CA LEU A 90 15.87 39.85 46.86
C LEU A 90 15.46 38.74 45.87
N VAL A 91 14.16 38.57 45.63
CA VAL A 91 13.64 37.58 44.66
C VAL A 91 14.11 37.94 43.24
N LEU A 92 14.00 39.22 42.85
CA LEU A 92 14.42 39.66 41.53
C LEU A 92 15.95 39.56 41.32
N SER A 93 16.76 39.88 42.31
CA SER A 93 18.22 39.76 42.18
C SER A 93 18.65 38.30 42.03
N GLU A 94 18.04 37.39 42.79
CA GLU A 94 18.33 35.96 42.67
C GLU A 94 17.85 35.42 41.32
N LEU A 95 16.65 35.78 40.87
CA LEU A 95 16.13 35.40 39.56
C LEU A 95 17.00 35.92 38.39
N LEU A 96 17.48 37.16 38.46
CA LEU A 96 18.39 37.69 37.44
C LEU A 96 19.77 37.05 37.51
N PHE A 97 20.21 36.63 38.69
CA PHE A 97 21.48 35.92 38.88
C PHE A 97 21.43 34.49 38.30
N ILE A 98 20.43 33.70 38.72
CA ILE A 98 19.58 32.87 37.83
C ILE A 98 19.90 32.89 36.34
N SER A 99 19.17 33.79 35.69
CA SER A 99 19.14 34.02 34.25
C SER A 99 20.53 34.32 33.66
N SER A 100 21.34 35.14 34.33
CA SER A 100 22.70 35.49 33.89
C SER A 100 23.64 34.28 33.83
N GLN A 101 23.59 33.40 34.83
CA GLN A 101 24.37 32.16 34.84
C GLN A 101 23.96 31.22 33.71
N ILE A 102 22.66 31.10 33.43
CA ILE A 102 22.15 30.27 32.33
C ILE A 102 22.64 30.80 30.99
N HIS A 103 22.61 32.11 30.77
CA HIS A 103 23.07 32.72 29.52
C HIS A 103 24.57 32.52 29.27
N GLU A 104 25.39 32.46 30.33
CA GLU A 104 26.81 32.11 30.21
C GLU A 104 27.02 30.61 29.96
N LEU A 105 26.25 29.74 30.64
CA LEU A 105 26.39 28.28 30.57
C LEU A 105 25.79 27.65 29.29
N GLN A 106 24.87 28.33 28.61
CA GLN A 106 24.37 27.93 27.28
C GLN A 106 25.46 27.85 26.20
N ARG A 107 26.66 28.39 26.44
CA ARG A 107 27.84 28.17 25.57
C ARG A 107 28.54 26.81 25.78
N GLY A 108 28.17 26.04 26.80
CA GLY A 108 28.84 24.79 27.21
C GLY A 108 27.88 23.69 27.68
N GLN A 109 26.91 23.31 26.83
CA GLN A 109 26.14 22.05 26.74
C GLN A 109 25.70 21.18 27.96
N GLU A 110 25.90 21.53 29.23
CA GLU A 110 25.37 20.74 30.36
C GLU A 110 24.33 21.51 31.18
N PHE A 111 23.12 20.93 31.30
CA PHE A 111 22.08 21.42 32.19
C PHE A 111 22.53 21.25 33.65
N TYR A 112 22.39 22.31 34.46
CA TYR A 112 22.73 22.28 35.88
C TYR A 112 21.52 22.70 36.73
N LEU A 113 21.31 21.99 37.85
CA LEU A 113 20.32 22.39 38.85
C LEU A 113 20.99 23.31 39.86
N LYS A 114 20.51 24.54 40.02
CA LYS A 114 21.06 25.48 40.98
C LYS A 114 20.46 25.24 42.36
N GLN A 115 21.32 25.10 43.36
CA GLN A 115 20.93 25.16 44.76
C GLN A 115 20.76 26.63 45.15
N SER A 116 19.59 27.00 45.65
CA SER A 116 19.28 28.35 46.09
C SER A 116 18.57 28.28 47.44
N ASP A 117 19.19 28.90 48.44
CA ASP A 117 18.65 28.95 49.80
C ASP A 117 17.22 29.52 49.86
N LEU A 118 16.84 30.39 48.92
CA LEU A 118 15.51 30.98 48.88
C LEU A 118 14.50 30.04 48.18
N PHE A 119 14.83 29.59 46.96
CA PHE A 119 13.89 28.83 46.13
C PHE A 119 13.79 27.33 46.49
N ASP A 120 14.74 26.77 47.23
CA ASP A 120 14.70 25.37 47.67
C ASP A 120 13.77 25.15 48.88
N ASN A 121 13.38 26.23 49.56
CA ASN A 121 12.53 26.21 50.75
C ASN A 121 11.04 26.31 50.40
N LYS A 122 10.31 25.20 50.58
CA LYS A 122 8.87 25.10 50.28
C LYS A 122 7.99 26.15 50.98
N VAL A 123 8.38 26.59 52.18
CA VAL A 123 7.58 27.52 53.00
C VAL A 123 7.43 28.87 52.30
N TYR A 124 8.45 29.33 51.59
CA TYR A 124 8.44 30.64 50.92
C TYR A 124 7.87 30.59 49.50
N VAL A 125 7.53 29.40 48.96
CA VAL A 125 7.09 29.25 47.57
C VAL A 125 5.84 30.07 47.27
N GLU A 126 4.86 30.11 48.18
CA GLU A 126 3.64 30.91 48.01
C GLU A 126 3.96 32.41 47.92
N GLU A 127 4.71 32.96 48.88
CA GLU A 127 5.12 34.38 48.87
C GLU A 127 6.00 34.73 47.66
N ILE A 128 6.89 33.82 47.24
CA ILE A 128 7.73 33.99 46.05
C ILE A 128 6.86 34.02 44.79
N CYS A 129 5.83 33.18 44.70
CA CYS A 129 4.90 33.17 43.57
C CYS A 129 4.15 34.52 43.48
N ASP A 130 3.66 35.05 44.60
CA ASP A 130 3.00 36.36 44.64
C ASP A 130 3.93 37.48 44.13
N VAL A 131 5.18 37.48 44.61
CA VAL A 131 6.20 38.45 44.19
C VAL A 131 6.51 38.34 42.69
N ILE A 132 6.69 37.12 42.16
CA ILE A 132 6.98 36.91 40.73
C ILE A 132 5.79 37.31 39.86
N CYS A 133 4.56 36.98 40.26
CA CYS A 133 3.36 37.35 39.51
C CYS A 133 3.17 38.86 39.44
N ILE A 134 3.39 39.57 40.56
CA ILE A 134 3.33 41.05 40.59
C ILE A 134 4.45 41.65 39.74
N ALA A 135 5.68 41.12 39.84
CA ALA A 135 6.80 41.62 39.04
C ALA A 135 6.59 41.41 37.53
N LEU A 136 6.02 40.28 37.10
CA LEU A 136 5.68 40.03 35.69
C LEU A 136 4.59 40.97 35.17
N ALA A 137 3.59 41.30 36.00
CA ALA A 137 2.52 42.21 35.62
C ALA A 137 2.97 43.68 35.54
N GLU A 138 3.79 44.13 36.49
CA GLU A 138 4.19 45.54 36.63
C GLU A 138 5.49 45.89 35.89
N LEU A 139 6.33 44.91 35.54
CA LEU A 139 7.61 45.12 34.82
C LEU A 139 7.69 44.41 33.44
N PRO A 140 6.69 44.57 32.54
CA PRO A 140 6.67 43.86 31.25
C PRO A 140 7.78 44.29 30.28
N ALA A 141 8.37 45.47 30.47
CA ALA A 141 9.46 45.98 29.65
C ALA A 141 10.83 45.36 29.99
N VAL A 142 10.94 44.65 31.12
CA VAL A 142 12.21 44.15 31.67
C VAL A 142 12.21 42.63 31.86
N LEU A 143 11.07 42.05 32.21
CA LEU A 143 10.91 40.62 32.42
C LEU A 143 9.99 40.05 31.34
N SER A 144 10.50 39.11 30.56
CA SER A 144 9.68 38.29 29.69
C SER A 144 9.24 37.02 30.41
N ILE A 145 8.01 36.58 30.18
CA ILE A 145 7.51 35.36 30.80
C ILE A 145 8.29 34.12 30.34
N GLN A 146 8.76 34.12 29.09
CA GLN A 146 9.54 33.03 28.50
C GLN A 146 10.89 32.87 29.22
N ASP A 147 11.61 33.97 29.45
CA ASP A 147 12.93 33.95 30.12
C ASP A 147 12.81 33.56 31.60
N VAL A 148 11.76 34.05 32.28
CA VAL A 148 11.47 33.70 33.67
C VAL A 148 11.17 32.20 33.78
N VAL A 149 10.33 31.65 32.91
CA VAL A 149 10.00 30.23 32.91
C VAL A 149 11.24 29.35 32.66
N GLU A 150 12.08 29.68 31.68
CA GLU A 150 13.33 28.92 31.44
C GLU A 150 14.30 29.02 32.63
N THR A 151 14.34 30.17 33.29
CA THR A 151 15.13 30.37 34.51
C THR A 151 14.62 29.48 35.65
N LEU A 152 13.30 29.41 35.84
CA LEU A 152 12.67 28.60 36.88
C LEU A 152 12.89 27.09 36.69
N LEU A 153 13.10 26.59 35.46
CA LEU A 153 13.42 25.16 35.24
C LEU A 153 14.72 24.70 35.92
N HIS A 154 15.62 25.63 36.27
CA HIS A 154 16.90 25.33 36.92
C HIS A 154 16.81 25.31 38.45
N VAL A 155 15.59 25.41 38.98
CA VAL A 155 15.27 25.48 40.41
C VAL A 155 14.46 24.25 40.82
N LYS A 156 14.68 23.75 42.03
CA LYS A 156 14.03 22.51 42.52
C LYS A 156 12.50 22.55 42.51
N HIS A 157 11.88 23.65 42.95
CA HIS A 157 10.44 23.87 42.95
C HIS A 157 9.93 24.63 41.71
N GLY A 158 10.76 24.75 40.68
CA GLY A 158 10.44 25.47 39.44
C GLY A 158 9.14 25.04 38.76
N PRO A 159 8.91 23.73 38.51
CA PRO A 159 7.67 23.24 37.90
C PRO A 159 6.40 23.64 38.66
N GLU A 160 6.46 23.63 40.00
CA GLU A 160 5.36 24.09 40.86
C GLU A 160 5.15 25.59 40.65
N ILE A 161 6.18 26.41 40.81
CA ILE A 161 6.10 27.88 40.65
C ILE A 161 5.55 28.27 39.28
N ILE A 162 5.98 27.61 38.20
CA ILE A 162 5.47 27.86 36.84
C ILE A 162 3.96 27.62 36.76
N CYS A 163 3.44 26.57 37.41
CA CYS A 163 2.00 26.32 37.44
C CYS A 163 1.23 27.44 38.14
N TRP A 164 1.77 27.99 39.23
CA TRP A 164 1.15 29.12 39.95
C TRP A 164 1.16 30.41 39.13
N VAL A 165 2.28 30.70 38.45
CA VAL A 165 2.38 31.86 37.54
C VAL A 165 1.32 31.77 36.43
N VAL A 166 1.19 30.60 35.80
CA VAL A 166 0.21 30.38 34.73
C VAL A 166 -1.23 30.37 35.27
N ALA A 167 -1.46 29.88 36.49
CA ALA A 167 -2.77 29.93 37.14
C ALA A 167 -3.23 31.38 37.38
N ASN A 168 -2.30 32.27 37.73
CA ASN A 168 -2.57 33.70 37.95
C ASN A 168 -2.72 34.50 36.65
N SER A 169 -2.26 33.98 35.51
CA SER A 169 -2.35 34.64 34.20
C SER A 169 -2.66 33.61 33.10
N PRO A 170 -3.92 33.14 32.97
CA PRO A 170 -4.26 32.02 32.09
C PRO A 170 -3.99 32.29 30.61
N ASP A 171 -3.98 33.56 30.18
CA ASP A 171 -3.69 33.95 28.80
C ASP A 171 -2.29 33.53 28.34
N CYS A 172 -1.32 33.43 29.27
CA CYS A 172 0.04 33.03 28.94
C CYS A 172 0.21 31.51 28.77
N PHE A 173 -0.80 30.69 29.12
CA PHE A 173 -0.69 29.23 29.10
C PHE A 173 -0.15 28.70 27.77
N ARG A 174 -0.74 29.16 26.66
CA ARG A 174 -0.36 28.70 25.31
C ARG A 174 1.05 29.15 24.94
N GLU A 175 1.43 30.37 25.29
CA GLU A 175 2.75 30.93 25.02
C GLU A 175 3.84 30.17 25.81
N VAL A 176 3.62 29.98 27.11
CA VAL A 176 4.52 29.26 28.01
C VAL A 176 4.71 27.81 27.56
N CYS A 177 3.61 27.09 27.29
CA CYS A 177 3.73 25.71 26.81
C CYS A 177 4.42 25.62 25.44
N THR A 178 4.17 26.57 24.53
CA THR A 178 4.82 26.59 23.22
C THR A 178 6.31 26.88 23.34
N SER A 179 6.70 27.82 24.19
CA SER A 179 8.12 28.15 24.48
C SER A 179 8.85 26.95 25.06
N LEU A 180 8.26 26.31 26.08
CA LEU A 180 8.83 25.12 26.71
C LEU A 180 9.04 23.99 25.68
N ILE A 181 8.06 23.70 24.82
CA ILE A 181 8.22 22.68 23.76
C ILE A 181 9.27 23.12 22.73
N ALA A 182 9.28 24.40 22.34
CA ALA A 182 10.22 24.95 21.36
C ALA A 182 11.67 24.96 21.86
N ASN A 183 11.90 24.96 23.18
CA ASN A 183 13.22 24.84 23.80
C ASN A 183 13.54 23.41 24.28
N GLY A 184 12.58 22.49 24.16
CA GLY A 184 12.78 21.06 24.40
C GLY A 184 13.77 20.44 23.42
N GLU A 185 14.70 19.63 23.91
CA GLU A 185 15.66 18.93 23.05
C GLU A 185 14.95 17.82 22.26
N ARG A 186 15.58 17.33 21.19
CA ARG A 186 15.05 16.16 20.46
C ARG A 186 15.28 14.84 21.19
N GLN A 187 16.09 14.82 22.26
CA GLN A 187 16.53 13.62 23.01
C GLN A 187 16.40 13.80 24.54
N GLU A 188 15.19 14.10 25.01
CA GLU A 188 14.97 14.59 26.39
C GLU A 188 15.13 13.58 27.51
N GLU A 189 14.96 12.28 27.27
CA GLU A 189 15.03 11.30 28.36
C GLU A 189 16.45 11.13 28.93
N ASP A 190 17.49 11.60 28.23
CA ASP A 190 18.90 11.54 28.72
C ASP A 190 19.29 12.76 29.57
N ASN A 191 18.62 13.89 29.39
CA ASN A 191 18.98 15.14 30.03
C ASN A 191 18.08 15.42 31.23
N VAL A 192 18.66 15.73 32.40
CA VAL A 192 17.91 16.09 33.61
C VAL A 192 16.99 17.29 33.35
N GLY A 193 17.44 18.26 32.55
CA GLY A 193 16.63 19.41 32.15
C GLY A 193 15.43 19.04 31.29
N GLY A 194 15.58 18.02 30.43
CA GLY A 194 14.47 17.48 29.64
C GLY A 194 13.38 16.85 30.51
N ARG A 195 13.77 16.11 31.56
CA ARG A 195 12.82 15.52 32.53
C ARG A 195 12.06 16.57 33.34
N ILE A 196 12.76 17.59 33.84
CA ILE A 196 12.12 18.69 34.62
C ILE A 196 11.15 19.48 33.74
N ARG A 197 11.54 19.78 32.49
CA ARG A 197 10.68 20.45 31.51
C ARG A 197 9.43 19.64 31.18
N MET A 198 9.58 18.34 30.96
CA MET A 198 8.47 17.42 30.74
C MET A 198 7.55 17.34 31.97
N GLN A 199 8.11 17.34 33.19
CA GLN A 199 7.33 17.39 34.43
C GLN A 199 6.51 18.68 34.53
N ALA A 200 7.11 19.85 34.27
CA ALA A 200 6.41 21.13 34.29
C ALA A 200 5.25 21.16 33.29
N LEU A 201 5.48 20.73 32.04
CA LEU A 201 4.44 20.63 31.02
C LEU A 201 3.34 19.63 31.40
N SER A 202 3.70 18.51 32.03
CA SER A 202 2.72 17.53 32.52
C SER A 202 1.85 18.16 33.61
N MET A 203 2.43 18.85 34.60
CA MET A 203 1.66 19.53 35.65
C MET A 203 0.74 20.63 35.08
N LEU A 204 1.20 21.41 34.11
CA LEU A 204 0.36 22.41 33.41
C LEU A 204 -0.81 21.75 32.68
N CYS A 205 -0.59 20.63 32.01
CA CYS A 205 -1.66 19.88 31.35
C CYS A 205 -2.61 19.19 32.34
N GLN A 206 -2.13 18.83 33.54
CA GLN A 206 -2.98 18.32 34.62
C GLN A 206 -3.90 19.42 35.17
N MET A 207 -3.40 20.65 35.28
CA MET A 207 -4.19 21.82 35.68
C MET A 207 -5.26 22.19 34.63
N ASN A 208 -4.94 22.09 33.34
CA ASN A 208 -5.87 22.37 32.24
C ASN A 208 -5.97 21.20 31.25
N PRO A 209 -6.81 20.18 31.52
CA PRO A 209 -6.88 18.96 30.71
C PRO A 209 -7.47 19.20 29.31
N VAL A 210 -8.28 20.24 29.12
CA VAL A 210 -8.91 20.57 27.82
C VAL A 210 -7.84 20.91 26.78
N HIS A 211 -6.76 21.56 27.21
CA HIS A 211 -5.67 21.96 26.32
C HIS A 211 -4.61 20.86 26.10
N ALA A 212 -4.67 19.74 26.82
CA ALA A 212 -3.66 18.67 26.73
C ALA A 212 -3.53 18.11 25.29
N LEU A 213 -4.64 17.95 24.56
CA LEU A 213 -4.60 17.49 23.17
C LEU A 213 -4.03 18.55 22.20
N ALA A 214 -4.21 19.84 22.49
CA ALA A 214 -3.62 20.92 21.72
C ALA A 214 -2.10 20.98 21.94
N ILE A 215 -1.64 20.76 23.18
CA ILE A 215 -0.21 20.64 23.51
C ILE A 215 0.39 19.39 22.84
N ARG A 216 -0.30 18.25 22.86
CA ARG A 216 0.07 17.04 22.12
C ARG A 216 0.28 17.33 20.63
N ALA A 217 -0.66 18.05 20.00
CA ALA A 217 -0.52 18.44 18.58
C ALA A 217 0.70 19.35 18.36
N LYS A 218 0.99 20.25 19.30
CA LYS A 218 2.15 21.15 19.22
C LYS A 218 3.50 20.41 19.32
N CYS A 219 3.58 19.35 20.14
CA CYS A 219 4.75 18.46 20.18
C CYS A 219 5.03 17.81 18.81
N VAL A 220 3.97 17.37 18.12
CA VAL A 220 4.07 16.76 16.78
C VAL A 220 4.46 17.80 15.73
N GLU A 221 3.83 18.98 15.75
CA GLU A 221 4.13 20.10 14.85
C GLU A 221 5.61 20.51 14.92
N LEU A 222 6.17 20.58 16.13
CA LEU A 222 7.57 20.97 16.35
C LEU A 222 8.55 19.79 16.27
N CYS A 223 8.07 18.55 16.16
CA CYS A 223 8.87 17.32 16.28
C CYS A 223 9.79 17.33 17.50
N ARG A 224 9.24 17.69 18.67
CA ARG A 224 9.95 17.77 19.96
C ARG A 224 9.13 17.08 21.05
N MET A 225 9.82 16.61 22.09
CA MET A 225 9.20 15.96 23.25
C MET A 225 8.28 14.75 22.92
N PRO A 226 8.79 13.69 22.27
CA PRO A 226 7.97 12.52 21.92
C PRO A 226 7.44 11.78 23.16
N ALA A 227 8.22 11.74 24.24
CA ALA A 227 7.81 11.13 25.50
C ALA A 227 6.58 11.83 26.09
N LEU A 228 6.58 13.17 26.13
CA LEU A 228 5.44 13.97 26.60
C LEU A 228 4.18 13.72 25.75
N ALA A 229 4.31 13.67 24.42
CA ALA A 229 3.17 13.42 23.53
C ALA A 229 2.48 12.07 23.81
N ILE A 230 3.28 11.04 24.17
CA ILE A 230 2.76 9.73 24.57
C ILE A 230 2.15 9.77 25.96
N THR A 231 2.82 10.36 26.96
CA THR A 231 2.29 10.49 28.33
C THR A 231 0.96 11.23 28.35
N LEU A 232 0.84 12.36 27.64
CA LEU A 232 -0.43 13.12 27.54
C LEU A 232 -1.54 12.29 26.88
N SER A 233 -1.19 11.45 25.91
CA SER A 233 -2.15 10.57 25.25
C SER A 233 -2.60 9.42 26.16
N LEU A 234 -1.72 8.91 27.04
CA LEU A 234 -2.04 7.90 28.04
C LEU A 234 -2.91 8.49 29.17
N ASP A 235 -2.56 9.67 29.68
CA ASP A 235 -3.30 10.37 30.73
C ASP A 235 -4.73 10.71 30.28
N HIS A 236 -4.90 11.10 29.02
CA HIS A 236 -6.23 11.31 28.45
C HIS A 236 -7.05 10.01 28.42
N ALA A 237 -6.43 8.89 28.02
CA ALA A 237 -7.10 7.59 27.98
C ALA A 237 -7.48 7.06 29.37
N GLY A 238 -6.70 7.37 30.42
CA GLY A 238 -6.98 6.95 31.79
C GLY A 238 -8.08 7.76 32.50
N ARG A 239 -8.36 9.00 32.07
CA ARG A 239 -9.31 9.91 32.73
C ARG A 239 -10.74 9.80 32.22
N THR A 240 -10.94 9.30 31.01
CA THR A 240 -12.28 9.04 30.45
C THR A 240 -12.84 7.73 30.97
N LEU A 241 -13.46 7.78 32.17
CA LEU A 241 -14.26 6.70 32.73
C LEU A 241 -15.61 6.62 32.00
N GLY A 242 -15.65 5.96 30.84
CA GLY A 242 -16.89 5.71 30.09
C GLY A 242 -16.68 4.67 28.99
N ALA A 243 -17.70 3.84 28.76
CA ALA A 243 -17.68 2.73 27.79
C ALA A 243 -17.45 3.17 26.33
N ASP A 244 -17.59 4.46 26.02
CA ASP A 244 -17.34 5.06 24.69
C ASP A 244 -15.90 5.60 24.52
N ALA A 245 -15.05 5.47 25.53
CA ALA A 245 -13.68 5.97 25.48
C ALA A 245 -12.71 4.92 24.92
N GLU A 246 -12.91 4.52 23.67
CA GLU A 246 -11.83 3.94 22.88
C GLU A 246 -10.73 5.01 22.74
N GLY A 247 -9.77 5.03 23.68
CA GLY A 247 -8.77 6.08 23.69
C GLY A 247 -8.07 6.19 22.34
N ASP A 248 -8.03 7.42 21.79
CA ASP A 248 -7.44 7.84 20.51
C ASP A 248 -5.95 7.48 20.36
N MET A 249 -5.32 6.87 21.37
CA MET A 249 -3.93 6.45 21.34
C MET A 249 -3.57 5.61 20.10
N VAL A 250 -4.37 4.58 19.78
CA VAL A 250 -4.07 3.69 18.64
C VAL A 250 -4.14 4.45 17.32
N ALA A 251 -5.15 5.30 17.15
CA ALA A 251 -5.31 6.14 15.96
C ALA A 251 -4.21 7.21 15.87
N PHE A 252 -3.87 7.86 16.98
CA PHE A 252 -2.80 8.85 17.09
C PHE A 252 -1.43 8.26 16.72
N VAL A 253 -1.00 7.17 17.37
CA VAL A 253 0.31 6.55 17.08
C VAL A 253 0.34 5.97 15.66
N SER A 254 -0.78 5.41 15.19
CA SER A 254 -0.90 4.97 13.79
C SER A 254 -0.75 6.15 12.83
N GLY A 255 -1.34 7.31 13.14
CA GLY A 255 -1.19 8.55 12.37
C GLY A 255 0.25 9.07 12.33
N LEU A 256 1.00 8.97 13.43
CA LEU A 256 2.42 9.36 13.47
C LEU A 256 3.30 8.48 12.57
N LEU A 257 2.97 7.19 12.44
CA LEU A 257 3.78 6.21 11.70
C LEU A 257 3.34 6.03 10.25
N LEU A 258 2.03 6.08 9.99
CA LEU A 258 1.42 5.86 8.67
C LEU A 258 1.05 7.16 7.96
N GLY A 259 1.11 8.31 8.65
CA GLY A 259 0.86 9.62 8.07
C GLY A 259 1.88 9.98 6.98
N ASN A 260 1.56 10.96 6.13
CA ASN A 260 2.36 11.30 4.96
C ASN A 260 3.71 11.97 5.28
N ASP A 261 3.83 12.58 6.46
CA ASP A 261 4.99 13.37 6.86
C ASP A 261 6.20 12.50 7.26
N GLN A 262 7.27 12.56 6.46
CA GLN A 262 8.50 11.81 6.71
C GLN A 262 9.25 12.30 7.95
N GLN A 263 9.19 13.60 8.28
CA GLN A 263 9.89 14.18 9.42
C GLN A 263 9.29 13.64 10.72
N VAL A 264 7.96 13.67 10.84
CA VAL A 264 7.23 13.13 12.00
C VAL A 264 7.48 11.63 12.15
N ARG A 265 7.40 10.86 11.06
CA ARG A 265 7.69 9.41 11.07
C ARG A 265 9.10 9.11 11.57
N ASN A 266 10.11 9.84 11.07
CA ASN A 266 11.51 9.63 11.46
C ASN A 266 11.76 10.04 12.92
N TRP A 267 11.18 11.16 13.36
CA TRP A 267 11.26 11.65 14.72
C TRP A 267 10.72 10.61 15.72
N PHE A 268 9.51 10.10 15.48
CA PHE A 268 8.90 9.11 16.35
C PHE A 268 9.62 7.75 16.27
N ALA A 269 10.05 7.32 15.08
CA ALA A 269 10.85 6.11 14.92
C ALA A 269 12.19 6.17 15.68
N LEU A 270 12.85 7.34 15.70
CA LEU A 270 14.08 7.55 16.45
C LEU A 270 13.85 7.42 17.97
N PHE A 271 12.77 8.02 18.47
CA PHE A 271 12.36 7.87 19.87
C PHE A 271 12.18 6.39 20.26
N VAL A 272 11.41 5.63 19.49
CA VAL A 272 11.16 4.20 19.74
C VAL A 272 12.46 3.38 19.70
N ARG A 273 13.38 3.67 18.76
CA ARG A 273 14.68 2.96 18.66
C ARG A 273 15.62 3.28 19.82
N ASN A 274 15.64 4.52 20.28
CA ASN A 274 16.48 4.94 21.39
C ASN A 274 15.96 4.41 22.73
N GLY A 275 14.65 4.46 22.95
CA GLY A 275 14.03 3.92 24.18
C GLY A 275 14.28 2.43 24.38
N GLN A 276 14.29 1.62 23.32
CA GLN A 276 14.56 0.17 23.40
C GLN A 276 15.99 -0.22 23.81
N LYS A 277 16.96 0.68 23.67
CA LYS A 277 18.33 0.40 24.14
C LYS A 277 18.42 0.45 25.67
N ARG A 278 17.46 1.13 26.32
CA ARG A 278 17.43 1.39 27.76
C ARG A 278 16.68 0.24 28.44
N LYS A 279 17.40 -0.85 28.74
CA LYS A 279 16.82 -2.07 29.34
C LYS A 279 16.44 -1.95 30.83
N TRP A 280 16.68 -0.83 31.51
CA TRP A 280 16.75 -0.81 32.98
C TRP A 280 15.83 0.19 33.69
N GLU A 281 15.08 1.05 32.98
CA GLU A 281 14.19 2.03 33.63
C GLU A 281 12.71 1.65 33.43
N SER A 282 12.08 1.13 34.48
CA SER A 282 10.67 0.69 34.51
C SER A 282 9.64 1.80 34.28
N HIS A 283 10.06 3.07 34.11
CA HIS A 283 9.19 4.24 34.00
C HIS A 283 9.48 5.10 32.77
N THR A 284 9.89 4.49 31.66
CA THR A 284 10.01 5.22 30.37
C THR A 284 8.65 5.34 29.68
N ALA A 285 8.41 6.44 28.98
CA ALA A 285 7.15 6.65 28.26
C ALA A 285 6.88 5.55 27.20
N LEU A 286 7.95 4.96 26.65
CA LEU A 286 7.85 3.82 25.74
C LEU A 286 7.37 2.53 26.44
N GLN A 287 7.80 2.29 27.68
CA GLN A 287 7.37 1.12 28.45
C GLN A 287 5.89 1.25 28.83
N LEU A 288 5.45 2.45 29.25
CA LEU A 288 4.03 2.72 29.49
C LEU A 288 3.16 2.51 28.25
N LEU A 289 3.66 2.91 27.06
CA LEU A 289 2.98 2.64 25.80
C LEU A 289 2.87 1.12 25.52
N ARG A 290 3.93 0.35 25.79
CA ARG A 290 3.90 -1.12 25.63
C ARG A 290 2.89 -1.77 26.56
N GLU A 291 2.88 -1.37 27.83
CA GLU A 291 1.95 -1.89 28.83
C GLU A 291 0.49 -1.60 28.46
N GLU A 292 0.18 -0.39 27.98
CA GLU A 292 -1.18 -0.07 27.53
C GLU A 292 -1.57 -0.83 26.25
N LEU A 293 -0.66 -1.01 25.28
CA LEU A 293 -0.93 -1.83 24.09
C LEU A 293 -1.16 -3.30 24.47
N LEU A 294 -0.35 -3.84 25.38
CA LEU A 294 -0.49 -5.20 25.91
C LEU A 294 -1.81 -5.38 26.65
N ARG A 295 -2.19 -4.42 27.50
CA ARG A 295 -3.46 -4.42 28.24
C ARG A 295 -4.66 -4.42 27.28
N ARG A 296 -4.62 -3.63 26.21
CA ARG A 296 -5.67 -3.61 25.17
C ARG A 296 -5.75 -4.94 24.44
N LEU A 297 -4.60 -5.53 24.11
CA LEU A 297 -4.54 -6.83 23.45
C LEU A 297 -5.13 -7.94 24.34
N GLN A 298 -4.76 -7.95 25.63
CA GLN A 298 -5.33 -8.86 26.63
C GLN A 298 -6.84 -8.66 26.79
N THR A 299 -7.31 -7.41 26.78
CA THR A 299 -8.74 -7.08 26.87
C THR A 299 -9.51 -7.67 25.69
N ILE A 300 -9.00 -7.50 24.46
CA ILE A 300 -9.62 -8.07 23.25
C ILE A 300 -9.65 -9.61 23.32
N ILE A 301 -8.57 -10.23 23.79
CA ILE A 301 -8.51 -11.70 23.95
C ILE A 301 -9.45 -12.19 25.05
N LEU A 302 -9.64 -11.44 26.14
CA LEU A 302 -10.59 -11.80 27.20
C LEU A 302 -12.03 -11.89 26.67
N PHE A 303 -12.39 -11.07 25.67
CA PHE A 303 -13.69 -11.13 25.01
C PHE A 303 -13.79 -12.23 23.93
N SER A 304 -12.69 -12.91 23.61
CA SER A 304 -12.65 -14.06 22.70
C SER A 304 -12.96 -15.35 23.45
N LEU A 305 -14.24 -15.60 23.73
CA LEU A 305 -14.70 -16.94 24.15
C LEU A 305 -14.66 -17.89 22.95
N ASP A 306 -14.07 -19.08 23.11
CA ASP A 306 -13.97 -20.15 22.10
C ASP A 306 -13.35 -19.73 20.75
N SER A 307 -12.31 -18.89 20.78
CA SER A 307 -11.61 -18.40 19.58
C SER A 307 -12.50 -17.65 18.59
N GLN A 308 -13.67 -17.17 18.99
CA GLN A 308 -14.54 -16.33 18.16
C GLN A 308 -14.50 -14.88 18.64
N LEU A 309 -14.09 -13.97 17.74
CA LEU A 309 -14.07 -12.53 18.03
C LEU A 309 -15.45 -11.92 17.75
N PRO A 310 -16.01 -11.08 18.64
CA PRO A 310 -17.19 -10.28 18.34
C PRO A 310 -16.92 -9.25 17.21
N ASP A 311 -17.90 -8.97 16.35
CA ASP A 311 -17.76 -8.03 15.21
C ASP A 311 -17.23 -6.65 15.63
N SER A 312 -17.60 -6.16 16.81
CA SER A 312 -17.12 -4.88 17.37
C SER A 312 -15.61 -4.88 17.65
N CYS A 313 -15.05 -6.03 18.04
CA CYS A 313 -13.64 -6.19 18.39
C CYS A 313 -12.77 -6.50 17.17
N VAL A 314 -13.35 -6.95 16.05
CA VAL A 314 -12.61 -7.29 14.82
C VAL A 314 -11.92 -6.05 14.23
N VAL A 315 -12.63 -4.92 14.18
CA VAL A 315 -12.06 -3.65 13.66
C VAL A 315 -10.96 -3.13 14.57
N GLN A 316 -11.16 -3.17 15.88
CA GLN A 316 -10.17 -2.77 16.88
C GLN A 316 -8.92 -3.65 16.84
N ALA A 317 -9.10 -4.97 16.74
CA ALA A 317 -8.03 -5.95 16.61
C ALA A 317 -7.21 -5.72 15.33
N SER A 318 -7.89 -5.47 14.20
CA SER A 318 -7.24 -5.15 12.92
C SER A 318 -6.42 -3.85 13.00
N ALA A 319 -6.98 -2.79 13.58
CA ALA A 319 -6.28 -1.53 13.79
C ALA A 319 -5.05 -1.69 14.70
N LEU A 320 -5.18 -2.48 15.76
CA LEU A 320 -4.08 -2.78 16.69
C LEU A 320 -2.97 -3.60 16.00
N LEU A 321 -3.33 -4.65 15.26
CA LEU A 321 -2.38 -5.45 14.47
C LEU A 321 -1.65 -4.59 13.44
N ARG A 322 -2.38 -3.69 12.74
CA ARG A 322 -1.79 -2.74 11.80
C ARG A 322 -0.79 -1.81 12.49
N LEU A 323 -1.09 -1.33 13.69
CA LEU A 323 -0.16 -0.54 14.51
C LEU A 323 1.08 -1.36 14.89
N TYR A 324 0.93 -2.61 15.34
CA TYR A 324 2.06 -3.50 15.64
C TYR A 324 2.95 -3.74 14.41
N CYS A 325 2.35 -3.92 13.22
CA CYS A 325 3.09 -4.00 11.96
C CYS A 325 3.86 -2.71 11.67
N ALA A 326 3.26 -1.53 11.86
CA ALA A 326 3.92 -0.24 11.66
C ALA A 326 5.06 0.00 12.66
N LEU A 327 4.85 -0.33 13.93
CA LEU A 327 5.87 -0.23 14.99
C LEU A 327 7.05 -1.15 14.70
N ARG A 328 6.80 -2.37 14.20
CA ARG A 328 7.87 -3.30 13.83
C ARG A 328 8.60 -2.89 12.57
N GLY A 329 7.83 -2.50 11.55
CA GLY A 329 8.32 -2.22 10.22
C GLY A 329 9.07 -0.89 10.11
N ILE A 330 8.47 0.18 10.62
CA ILE A 330 8.96 1.56 10.48
C ILE A 330 9.81 1.94 11.71
N ALA A 331 9.22 1.81 12.90
CA ALA A 331 9.91 2.18 14.14
C ALA A 331 10.98 1.17 14.55
N GLY A 332 10.89 -0.08 14.09
CA GLY A 332 11.90 -1.11 14.35
C GLY A 332 11.82 -1.70 15.76
N ILE A 333 10.63 -1.72 16.37
CA ILE A 333 10.44 -2.27 17.71
C ILE A 333 10.78 -3.77 17.78
N LYS A 334 11.46 -4.20 18.84
CA LYS A 334 11.62 -5.62 19.18
C LYS A 334 10.51 -6.03 20.14
N PHE A 335 9.73 -7.03 19.74
CA PHE A 335 8.67 -7.60 20.57
C PHE A 335 9.24 -8.46 21.69
N GLN A 336 8.58 -8.42 22.84
CA GLN A 336 8.79 -9.33 23.97
C GLN A 336 8.02 -10.64 23.76
N GLU A 337 8.38 -11.71 24.46
CA GLU A 337 7.74 -13.03 24.29
C GLU A 337 6.22 -12.97 24.62
N ASP A 338 5.85 -12.23 25.67
CA ASP A 338 4.45 -12.03 26.06
C ASP A 338 3.64 -11.36 24.94
N GLU A 339 4.18 -10.29 24.34
CA GLU A 339 3.54 -9.61 23.19
C GLU A 339 3.37 -10.56 22.00
N VAL A 340 4.40 -11.35 21.68
CA VAL A 340 4.36 -12.29 20.55
C VAL A 340 3.30 -13.36 20.78
N SER A 341 3.24 -13.93 21.99
CA SER A 341 2.29 -15.00 22.32
C SER A 341 0.83 -14.53 22.12
N LEU A 342 0.51 -13.33 22.59
CA LEU A 342 -0.82 -12.76 22.47
C LEU A 342 -1.14 -12.31 21.03
N ILE A 343 -0.16 -11.74 20.32
CA ILE A 343 -0.34 -11.40 18.88
C ILE A 343 -0.64 -12.67 18.08
N VAL A 344 0.09 -13.76 18.33
CA VAL A 344 -0.15 -15.05 17.64
C VAL A 344 -1.54 -15.58 18.01
N GLN A 345 -1.94 -15.55 19.28
CA GLN A 345 -3.26 -15.97 19.71
C GLN A 345 -4.38 -15.18 19.02
N LEU A 346 -4.21 -13.85 18.90
CA LEU A 346 -5.15 -12.99 18.17
C LEU A 346 -5.18 -13.32 16.68
N LEU A 347 -4.03 -13.57 16.05
CA LEU A 347 -3.96 -13.95 14.63
C LEU A 347 -4.60 -15.30 14.34
N THR A 348 -4.62 -16.22 15.31
CA THR A 348 -5.24 -17.54 15.19
C THR A 348 -6.73 -17.58 15.56
N SER A 349 -7.31 -16.46 15.98
CA SER A 349 -8.74 -16.38 16.32
C SER A 349 -9.62 -16.24 15.07
N HIS A 350 -10.81 -16.84 15.11
CA HIS A 350 -11.78 -16.86 14.02
C HIS A 350 -12.71 -15.64 14.09
N PRO A 351 -12.77 -14.79 13.05
CA PRO A 351 -13.79 -13.76 12.97
C PRO A 351 -15.16 -14.38 12.59
N PRO A 352 -16.29 -13.71 12.86
CA PRO A 352 -17.61 -14.15 12.42
C PRO A 352 -17.72 -14.07 10.89
N PRO A 353 -18.46 -14.98 10.23
CA PRO A 353 -18.50 -15.10 8.77
C PRO A 353 -18.98 -13.85 8.01
N ALA A 354 -19.56 -12.85 8.70
CA ALA A 354 -20.09 -11.63 8.09
C ALA A 354 -19.02 -10.52 7.82
N CYS A 355 -17.85 -10.55 8.47
CA CYS A 355 -16.91 -9.40 8.46
C CYS A 355 -15.48 -9.75 7.99
N TRP A 356 -15.31 -10.82 7.21
CA TRP A 356 -13.99 -11.24 6.69
C TRP A 356 -13.47 -10.35 5.54
N SER A 357 -14.25 -9.37 5.08
CA SER A 357 -13.91 -8.44 3.99
C SER A 357 -12.69 -7.54 4.25
N SER A 358 -12.11 -7.54 5.45
CA SER A 358 -11.10 -6.54 5.84
C SER A 358 -9.81 -7.07 6.49
N LEU A 359 -9.61 -8.39 6.61
CA LEU A 359 -8.49 -8.95 7.39
C LEU A 359 -7.64 -9.95 6.60
N CYS A 360 -6.60 -9.45 5.94
CA CYS A 360 -5.55 -10.29 5.35
C CYS A 360 -4.45 -10.64 6.36
N PHE A 361 -4.61 -11.74 7.10
CA PHE A 361 -3.55 -12.46 7.82
C PHE A 361 -3.97 -13.95 8.00
N PRO A 362 -3.05 -14.90 8.30
CA PRO A 362 -3.10 -16.27 7.83
C PRO A 362 -3.68 -17.23 8.86
N GLY A 363 -4.71 -17.98 8.46
CA GLY A 363 -5.16 -19.19 9.12
C GLY A 363 -5.59 -20.20 8.07
N THR A 364 -4.92 -21.34 8.03
CA THR A 364 -5.26 -22.46 7.13
C THR A 364 -6.46 -23.23 7.68
N VAL A 365 -7.23 -23.83 6.77
CA VAL A 365 -8.32 -24.82 6.96
C VAL A 365 -9.73 -24.22 6.84
N GLU A 366 -10.18 -24.00 5.58
CA GLU A 366 -11.48 -24.41 5.00
C GLU A 366 -11.79 -23.61 3.71
N GLU A 367 -11.29 -24.10 2.57
CA GLU A 367 -11.44 -23.42 1.27
C GLU A 367 -12.80 -23.67 0.58
N ALA A 368 -13.58 -24.69 0.99
CA ALA A 368 -14.74 -25.13 0.21
C ALA A 368 -16.06 -24.41 0.53
N TYR A 369 -16.19 -23.73 1.68
CA TYR A 369 -17.44 -23.06 2.07
C TYR A 369 -17.48 -21.57 1.67
N PHE A 370 -16.31 -20.93 1.53
CA PHE A 370 -16.18 -19.46 1.41
C PHE A 370 -16.43 -18.89 0.01
N GLU A 371 -16.22 -19.69 -1.03
CA GLU A 371 -16.37 -19.28 -2.43
C GLU A 371 -17.85 -19.05 -2.81
N SER A 372 -18.78 -19.66 -2.07
CA SER A 372 -20.23 -19.60 -2.34
C SER A 372 -20.94 -18.40 -1.69
N ALA A 373 -20.37 -17.78 -0.65
CA ALA A 373 -21.08 -16.80 0.19
C ALA A 373 -20.62 -15.34 0.01
N SER A 374 -19.41 -15.09 -0.51
CA SER A 374 -18.75 -13.78 -0.32
C SER A 374 -18.62 -12.88 -1.55
N GLY A 375 -18.77 -13.37 -2.79
CA GLY A 375 -18.79 -12.51 -3.98
C GLY A 375 -17.57 -11.60 -4.21
N VAL A 376 -16.47 -11.77 -3.44
CA VAL A 376 -15.22 -11.01 -3.58
C VAL A 376 -14.28 -11.80 -4.48
N THR A 377 -13.71 -11.10 -5.47
CA THR A 377 -12.90 -11.66 -6.57
C THR A 377 -11.47 -12.08 -6.19
N ALA A 378 -11.16 -12.24 -4.90
CA ALA A 378 -9.87 -12.74 -4.41
C ALA A 378 -10.01 -13.28 -2.98
N SER A 379 -10.03 -14.61 -2.83
CA SER A 379 -10.10 -15.32 -1.55
C SER A 379 -8.74 -15.37 -0.82
N PHE A 380 -8.75 -15.63 0.50
CA PHE A 380 -7.51 -15.82 1.28
C PHE A 380 -6.66 -17.00 0.78
N GLY A 381 -7.31 -18.08 0.32
CA GLY A 381 -6.66 -19.24 -0.28
C GLY A 381 -5.88 -18.84 -1.53
N GLU A 382 -6.45 -18.00 -2.40
CA GLU A 382 -5.77 -17.50 -3.59
C GLU A 382 -4.55 -16.64 -3.27
N MET A 383 -4.61 -15.79 -2.23
CA MET A 383 -3.46 -14.99 -1.80
C MET A 383 -2.34 -15.88 -1.22
N LEU A 384 -2.68 -16.90 -0.43
CA LEU A 384 -1.72 -17.88 0.09
C LEU A 384 -1.07 -18.70 -1.02
N LEU A 385 -1.87 -19.17 -1.99
CA LEU A 385 -1.36 -19.83 -3.18
C LEU A 385 -0.42 -18.91 -3.96
N LEU A 386 -0.83 -17.68 -4.24
CA LEU A 386 -0.01 -16.71 -4.95
C LEU A 386 1.33 -16.46 -4.23
N MET A 387 1.30 -16.37 -2.90
CA MET A 387 2.51 -16.22 -2.09
C MET A 387 3.40 -17.47 -2.14
N ALA A 388 2.82 -18.68 -2.05
CA ALA A 388 3.55 -19.94 -2.18
C ALA A 388 4.22 -20.06 -3.56
N ILE A 389 3.50 -19.68 -4.60
CA ILE A 389 3.96 -19.61 -5.99
C ILE A 389 5.15 -18.65 -6.13
N HIS A 390 5.06 -17.48 -5.52
CA HIS A 390 6.16 -16.51 -5.54
C HIS A 390 7.40 -17.00 -4.80
N PHE A 391 7.22 -17.73 -3.70
CA PHE A 391 8.33 -18.37 -2.99
C PHE A 391 9.01 -19.44 -3.85
N HIS A 392 8.24 -20.30 -4.54
CA HIS A 392 8.77 -21.31 -5.47
C HIS A 392 9.46 -20.68 -6.69
N SER A 393 8.95 -19.56 -7.20
CA SER A 393 9.55 -18.81 -8.33
C SER A 393 10.74 -17.92 -7.92
N ASN A 394 11.10 -17.89 -6.64
CA ASN A 394 12.19 -17.07 -6.08
C ASN A 394 12.00 -15.55 -6.31
N GLN A 395 10.75 -15.08 -6.42
CA GLN A 395 10.42 -13.68 -6.66
C GLN A 395 10.07 -12.96 -5.35
N LEU A 396 11.07 -12.76 -4.50
CA LEU A 396 10.86 -12.19 -3.16
C LEU A 396 10.37 -10.74 -3.19
N SER A 397 10.69 -9.97 -4.24
CA SER A 397 10.22 -8.58 -4.41
C SER A 397 8.70 -8.51 -4.60
N ALA A 398 8.14 -9.40 -5.42
CA ALA A 398 6.70 -9.48 -5.64
C ALA A 398 5.94 -9.85 -4.36
N ILE A 399 6.52 -10.69 -3.51
CA ILE A 399 5.96 -10.99 -2.17
C ILE A 399 5.97 -9.75 -1.29
N CYS A 400 7.07 -8.99 -1.29
CA CYS A 400 7.14 -7.74 -0.53
C CYS A 400 6.10 -6.74 -1.01
N GLU A 401 5.92 -6.60 -2.33
CA GLU A 401 4.90 -5.73 -2.93
C GLU A 401 3.47 -6.20 -2.59
N LEU A 402 3.20 -7.50 -2.71
CA LEU A 402 1.91 -8.10 -2.33
C LEU A 402 1.60 -7.80 -0.86
N VAL A 403 2.52 -8.10 0.05
CA VAL A 403 2.35 -7.83 1.49
C VAL A 403 2.18 -6.33 1.77
N CYS A 404 2.95 -5.47 1.11
CA CYS A 404 2.82 -4.01 1.29
C CYS A 404 1.50 -3.47 0.73
N SER A 405 1.01 -4.01 -0.39
CA SER A 405 -0.28 -3.66 -0.99
C SER A 405 -1.42 -4.10 -0.08
N THR A 406 -1.35 -5.33 0.41
CA THR A 406 -2.33 -5.93 1.32
C THR A 406 -2.41 -5.18 2.65
N LEU A 407 -1.27 -4.77 3.23
CA LEU A 407 -1.24 -4.00 4.48
C LEU A 407 -1.53 -2.50 4.27
N GLY A 408 -1.55 -2.03 3.03
CA GLY A 408 -1.61 -0.61 2.70
C GLY A 408 -0.48 0.20 3.35
N MET A 409 0.71 -0.40 3.50
CA MET A 409 1.90 0.26 4.05
C MET A 409 3.18 -0.27 3.41
N LYS A 410 4.16 0.61 3.17
CA LYS A 410 5.48 0.22 2.65
C LYS A 410 6.41 -0.09 3.81
N VAL A 411 6.63 -1.38 4.08
CA VAL A 411 7.53 -1.84 5.15
C VAL A 411 8.72 -2.56 4.53
N PRO A 412 9.97 -2.15 4.84
CA PRO A 412 11.15 -2.86 4.37
C PRO A 412 11.28 -4.21 5.11
N ILE A 413 11.04 -5.32 4.39
CA ILE A 413 11.23 -6.67 4.92
C ILE A 413 12.69 -7.08 4.74
N ARG A 414 13.33 -7.57 5.81
CA ARG A 414 14.73 -8.04 5.74
C ARG A 414 14.84 -9.32 4.91
N PRO A 415 15.81 -9.41 3.98
CA PRO A 415 15.94 -10.56 3.08
C PRO A 415 16.19 -11.89 3.82
N ASN A 416 16.97 -11.89 4.91
CA ASN A 416 17.25 -13.12 5.68
C ASN A 416 15.98 -13.76 6.27
N ASN A 417 15.03 -12.95 6.74
CA ASN A 417 13.76 -13.44 7.26
C ASN A 417 12.91 -14.04 6.15
N MET A 418 12.95 -13.43 4.96
CA MET A 418 12.25 -13.91 3.79
C MET A 418 12.79 -15.26 3.29
N THR A 419 14.11 -15.48 3.39
CA THR A 419 14.72 -16.79 3.05
C THR A 419 14.25 -17.89 4.00
N ARG A 420 14.15 -17.62 5.31
CA ARG A 420 13.63 -18.61 6.28
C ARG A 420 12.14 -18.89 6.03
N MET A 421 11.34 -17.84 5.78
CA MET A 421 9.93 -17.99 5.40
C MET A 421 9.77 -18.81 4.12
N LYS A 422 10.61 -18.57 3.12
CA LYS A 422 10.65 -19.37 1.89
C LYS A 422 10.88 -20.85 2.19
N GLN A 423 11.84 -21.18 3.06
CA GLN A 423 12.10 -22.58 3.42
C GLN A 423 10.86 -23.23 4.05
N ILE A 424 10.25 -22.59 5.05
CA ILE A 424 9.05 -23.11 5.72
C ILE A 424 7.90 -23.27 4.71
N PHE A 425 7.62 -22.25 3.90
CA PHE A 425 6.53 -22.30 2.91
C PHE A 425 6.75 -23.37 1.84
N THR A 426 7.97 -23.49 1.31
CA THR A 426 8.25 -24.40 0.19
C THR A 426 8.50 -25.85 0.62
N GLN A 427 8.91 -26.08 1.87
CA GLN A 427 9.27 -27.40 2.38
C GLN A 427 8.23 -28.01 3.33
N GLU A 428 7.54 -27.20 4.14
CA GLU A 428 6.66 -27.70 5.20
C GLU A 428 5.17 -27.47 4.90
N ILE A 429 4.79 -26.28 4.42
CA ILE A 429 3.37 -25.91 4.24
C ILE A 429 2.87 -26.25 2.83
N PHE A 430 3.46 -25.62 1.81
CA PHE A 430 3.06 -25.72 0.42
C PHE A 430 4.19 -26.32 -0.40
N THR A 431 4.37 -27.64 -0.24
CA THR A 431 5.35 -28.39 -1.02
C THR A 431 5.08 -28.26 -2.52
N GLU A 432 6.13 -28.43 -3.34
CA GLU A 432 6.04 -28.37 -4.80
C GLU A 432 4.89 -29.25 -5.34
N GLN A 433 4.67 -30.42 -4.72
CA GLN A 433 3.59 -31.34 -5.09
C GLN A 433 2.19 -30.75 -4.86
N VAL A 434 1.94 -30.17 -3.67
CA VAL A 434 0.64 -29.61 -3.29
C VAL A 434 0.30 -28.41 -4.18
N VAL A 435 1.26 -27.50 -4.38
CA VAL A 435 1.10 -26.33 -5.24
C VAL A 435 0.81 -26.76 -6.69
N THR A 436 1.54 -27.75 -7.20
CA THR A 436 1.32 -28.27 -8.56
C THR A 436 -0.08 -28.86 -8.73
N SER A 437 -0.58 -29.61 -7.73
CA SER A 437 -1.93 -30.20 -7.77
C SER A 437 -3.05 -29.16 -7.73
N HIS A 438 -2.86 -28.07 -6.99
CA HIS A 438 -3.85 -26.98 -6.91
C HIS A 438 -3.78 -26.04 -8.11
N ALA A 439 -2.62 -25.90 -8.74
CA ALA A 439 -2.41 -25.00 -9.87
C ALA A 439 -3.39 -25.24 -11.05
N VAL A 440 -3.87 -26.48 -11.25
CA VAL A 440 -4.85 -26.82 -12.30
C VAL A 440 -6.26 -26.31 -11.98
N LYS A 441 -6.58 -26.17 -10.69
CA LYS A 441 -7.89 -25.70 -10.21
C LYS A 441 -8.03 -24.17 -10.26
N VAL A 442 -6.91 -23.45 -10.25
CA VAL A 442 -6.89 -21.98 -10.33
C VAL A 442 -7.57 -21.52 -11.63
N PRO A 443 -8.52 -20.56 -11.57
CA PRO A 443 -9.17 -20.06 -12.77
C PRO A 443 -8.17 -19.41 -13.73
N VAL A 444 -8.47 -19.47 -15.03
CA VAL A 444 -7.66 -18.79 -16.04
C VAL A 444 -7.87 -17.29 -15.93
N THR A 445 -6.83 -16.51 -16.26
CA THR A 445 -6.94 -15.06 -16.33
C THR A 445 -7.78 -14.68 -17.55
N ALA A 446 -8.99 -14.18 -17.31
CA ALA A 446 -9.88 -13.69 -18.35
C ALA A 446 -9.30 -12.45 -19.04
N ASN A 447 -9.45 -12.36 -20.36
CA ASN A 447 -9.00 -11.25 -21.20
C ASN A 447 -7.53 -10.84 -21.00
N LEU A 448 -6.65 -11.83 -20.85
CA LEU A 448 -5.23 -11.62 -20.61
C LEU A 448 -4.60 -10.76 -21.72
N ASN A 449 -4.02 -9.62 -21.34
CA ASN A 449 -3.34 -8.68 -22.21
C ASN A 449 -2.09 -8.10 -21.53
N ALA A 450 -1.20 -7.44 -22.29
CA ALA A 450 0.07 -6.89 -21.80
C ALA A 450 -0.07 -5.73 -20.79
N ASN A 451 -1.26 -5.14 -20.67
CA ASN A 451 -1.50 -3.99 -19.78
C ASN A 451 -1.87 -4.40 -18.36
N ILE A 452 -2.14 -5.69 -18.10
CA ILE A 452 -2.51 -6.17 -16.77
C ILE A 452 -1.24 -6.18 -15.89
N PRO A 453 -1.15 -5.31 -14.86
CA PRO A 453 0.01 -5.26 -13.99
C PRO A 453 -0.03 -6.37 -12.93
N GLY A 454 1.14 -6.76 -12.43
CA GLY A 454 1.28 -7.73 -11.35
C GLY A 454 1.55 -9.15 -11.82
N PHE A 455 1.67 -10.07 -10.86
CA PHE A 455 2.01 -11.45 -11.13
C PHE A 455 0.76 -12.31 -11.22
N LEU A 456 0.43 -12.67 -12.45
CA LEU A 456 -0.76 -13.44 -12.79
C LEU A 456 -0.53 -14.96 -12.63
N PRO A 457 -1.58 -15.77 -12.45
CA PRO A 457 -1.50 -17.24 -12.44
C PRO A 457 -0.69 -17.83 -13.61
N VAL A 458 -0.75 -17.19 -14.77
CA VAL A 458 0.00 -17.59 -15.98
C VAL A 458 1.51 -17.65 -15.75
N HIS A 459 2.07 -16.71 -14.98
CA HIS A 459 3.49 -16.70 -14.65
C HIS A 459 3.89 -17.86 -13.73
N CYS A 460 2.99 -18.23 -12.82
CA CYS A 460 3.14 -19.43 -11.99
C CYS A 460 3.24 -20.67 -12.86
N ILE A 461 2.24 -20.88 -13.71
CA ILE A 461 2.14 -22.06 -14.55
C ILE A 461 3.36 -22.17 -15.46
N HIS A 462 3.79 -21.04 -16.04
CA HIS A 462 5.04 -20.97 -16.81
C HIS A 462 6.26 -21.42 -15.97
N GLN A 463 6.40 -20.95 -14.74
CA GLN A 463 7.54 -21.32 -13.88
C GLN A 463 7.48 -22.80 -13.43
N LEU A 464 6.31 -23.31 -13.04
CA LEU A 464 6.11 -24.72 -12.66
C LEU A 464 6.32 -25.67 -13.84
N LEU A 465 5.93 -25.26 -15.06
CA LEU A 465 6.24 -25.98 -16.29
C LEU A 465 7.75 -25.97 -16.57
N LYS A 466 8.41 -24.82 -16.36
CA LYS A 466 9.85 -24.67 -16.55
C LYS A 466 10.65 -25.54 -15.59
N SER A 467 10.20 -25.70 -14.34
CA SER A 467 10.80 -26.61 -13.36
C SER A 467 10.41 -28.09 -13.57
N ARG A 468 9.56 -28.41 -14.56
CA ARG A 468 9.02 -29.75 -14.83
C ARG A 468 8.19 -30.32 -13.66
N ALA A 469 7.65 -29.47 -12.79
CA ALA A 469 6.88 -29.89 -11.61
C ALA A 469 5.64 -30.73 -12.00
N PHE A 470 4.90 -30.32 -13.04
CA PHE A 470 3.74 -31.05 -13.56
C PHE A 470 4.09 -32.47 -14.03
N THR A 471 5.24 -32.65 -14.69
CA THR A 471 5.73 -33.97 -15.12
C THR A 471 6.19 -34.80 -13.93
N LYS A 472 6.92 -34.19 -12.99
CA LYS A 472 7.44 -34.84 -11.78
C LYS A 472 6.32 -35.38 -10.89
N HIS A 473 5.24 -34.63 -10.74
CA HIS A 473 4.12 -34.96 -9.85
C HIS A 473 2.89 -35.52 -10.56
N ARG A 474 2.98 -35.80 -11.87
CA ARG A 474 1.92 -36.42 -12.69
C ARG A 474 0.59 -35.65 -12.69
N VAL A 475 0.66 -34.33 -12.76
CA VAL A 475 -0.53 -33.47 -12.83
C VAL A 475 -0.76 -32.96 -14.28
N PRO A 476 -1.90 -33.27 -14.93
CA PRO A 476 -2.19 -32.82 -16.29
C PRO A 476 -2.62 -31.33 -16.31
N ILE A 477 -2.00 -30.53 -17.19
CA ILE A 477 -2.24 -29.08 -17.28
C ILE A 477 -2.78 -28.63 -18.66
N LYS A 478 -3.00 -29.55 -19.60
CA LYS A 478 -3.44 -29.27 -20.99
C LYS A 478 -4.66 -28.35 -21.03
N ASP A 479 -5.72 -28.72 -20.30
CA ASP A 479 -7.01 -28.03 -20.41
C ASP A 479 -6.97 -26.62 -19.84
N TRP A 480 -6.12 -26.40 -18.84
CA TRP A 480 -5.88 -25.07 -18.29
C TRP A 480 -5.17 -24.17 -19.32
N ILE A 481 -4.10 -24.66 -19.96
CA ILE A 481 -3.35 -23.91 -20.98
C ILE A 481 -4.24 -23.59 -22.18
N TYR A 482 -5.02 -24.58 -22.64
CA TYR A 482 -5.97 -24.38 -23.72
C TYR A 482 -7.00 -23.28 -23.39
N ARG A 483 -7.61 -23.34 -22.19
CA ARG A 483 -8.54 -22.29 -21.72
C ARG A 483 -7.87 -20.92 -21.61
N GLN A 484 -6.62 -20.86 -21.15
CA GLN A 484 -5.88 -19.60 -21.01
C GLN A 484 -5.54 -18.97 -22.37
N ILE A 485 -5.15 -19.78 -23.36
CA ILE A 485 -4.92 -19.31 -24.74
C ILE A 485 -6.21 -18.77 -25.35
N CYS A 486 -7.33 -19.48 -25.17
CA CYS A 486 -8.64 -19.02 -25.65
C CYS A 486 -9.09 -17.71 -25.00
N SER A 487 -8.69 -17.45 -23.76
CA SER A 487 -9.06 -16.24 -22.98
C SER A 487 -8.07 -15.07 -23.17
N SER A 488 -7.15 -15.14 -24.12
CA SER A 488 -6.13 -14.10 -24.37
C SER A 488 -6.59 -13.09 -25.42
N VAL A 489 -6.24 -11.81 -25.21
CA VAL A 489 -6.73 -10.64 -25.97
C VAL A 489 -5.54 -9.72 -26.30
N PRO A 490 -5.54 -8.97 -27.42
CA PRO A 490 -4.47 -8.00 -27.70
C PRO A 490 -4.50 -6.81 -26.71
N PRO A 491 -3.36 -6.14 -26.40
CA PRO A 491 -1.99 -6.47 -26.82
C PRO A 491 -1.47 -7.75 -26.15
N LEU A 492 -0.66 -8.53 -26.87
CA LEU A 492 -0.22 -9.85 -26.44
C LEU A 492 0.69 -9.78 -25.20
N HIS A 493 0.33 -10.53 -24.16
CA HIS A 493 1.14 -10.62 -22.95
C HIS A 493 2.47 -11.37 -23.21
N PRO A 494 3.64 -10.84 -22.81
CA PRO A 494 4.96 -11.38 -23.17
C PRO A 494 5.26 -12.79 -22.65
N VAL A 495 4.58 -13.22 -21.58
CA VAL A 495 4.71 -14.59 -21.04
C VAL A 495 4.09 -15.66 -21.96
N LEU A 496 3.16 -15.32 -22.84
CA LEU A 496 2.38 -16.30 -23.61
C LEU A 496 3.22 -17.11 -24.60
N PRO A 497 4.09 -16.50 -25.44
CA PRO A 497 5.00 -17.27 -26.30
C PRO A 497 5.91 -18.20 -25.51
N ALA A 498 6.50 -17.71 -24.40
CA ALA A 498 7.36 -18.50 -23.53
C ALA A 498 6.60 -19.66 -22.85
N LEU A 499 5.35 -19.45 -22.45
CA LEU A 499 4.48 -20.51 -21.91
C LEU A 499 4.26 -21.62 -22.93
N VAL A 500 3.94 -21.27 -24.18
CA VAL A 500 3.75 -22.22 -25.28
C VAL A 500 5.04 -23.01 -25.53
N GLU A 501 6.19 -22.34 -25.57
CA GLU A 501 7.49 -22.99 -25.76
C GLU A 501 7.81 -24.00 -24.66
N VAL A 502 7.66 -23.61 -23.39
CA VAL A 502 7.94 -24.50 -22.27
C VAL A 502 6.94 -25.67 -22.25
N TYR A 503 5.69 -25.43 -22.63
CA TYR A 503 4.69 -26.49 -22.73
C TYR A 503 5.01 -27.51 -23.83
N VAL A 504 5.37 -27.07 -25.05
CA VAL A 504 5.82 -27.94 -26.14
C VAL A 504 7.03 -28.76 -25.71
N ASN A 505 8.02 -28.11 -25.10
CA ASN A 505 9.20 -28.78 -24.55
C ASN A 505 8.84 -29.79 -23.44
N SER A 506 7.80 -29.52 -22.66
CA SER A 506 7.31 -30.44 -21.61
C SER A 506 6.74 -31.74 -22.18
N ILE A 507 6.13 -31.68 -23.37
CA ILE A 507 5.55 -32.83 -24.08
C ILE A 507 6.65 -33.59 -24.82
N LEU A 508 7.47 -32.87 -25.59
CA LEU A 508 8.35 -33.46 -26.60
C LEU A 508 9.74 -33.81 -26.06
N VAL A 509 10.34 -32.99 -25.21
CA VAL A 509 11.73 -33.21 -24.75
C VAL A 509 11.75 -34.12 -23.51
N PRO A 510 12.35 -35.32 -23.58
CA PRO A 510 12.47 -36.22 -22.44
C PRO A 510 13.39 -35.65 -21.35
N SER A 511 13.05 -35.86 -20.07
CA SER A 511 13.94 -35.54 -18.96
C SER A 511 14.84 -36.73 -18.66
N PRO A 512 16.15 -36.54 -18.43
CA PRO A 512 17.06 -37.63 -18.04
C PRO A 512 16.79 -38.19 -16.63
N LYS A 513 15.94 -37.55 -15.82
CA LYS A 513 15.71 -37.85 -14.40
C LYS A 513 14.27 -38.25 -14.03
N ALA A 514 13.34 -38.35 -14.98
CA ALA A 514 11.93 -38.65 -14.70
C ALA A 514 11.50 -39.98 -15.36
N PRO A 515 10.62 -40.77 -14.72
CA PRO A 515 10.04 -41.97 -15.35
C PRO A 515 9.35 -41.61 -16.67
N GLN A 516 9.40 -42.52 -17.65
CA GLN A 516 8.94 -42.36 -19.04
C GLN A 516 7.41 -42.20 -19.20
N GLU A 517 6.72 -41.59 -18.24
CA GLU A 517 5.29 -41.30 -18.31
C GLU A 517 5.07 -39.81 -18.64
N HIS A 518 4.61 -39.56 -19.86
CA HIS A 518 4.29 -38.22 -20.33
C HIS A 518 2.88 -37.82 -19.84
N THR A 519 2.81 -37.17 -18.69
CA THR A 519 1.55 -36.63 -18.14
C THR A 519 0.91 -35.58 -19.05
N ASN A 520 1.73 -34.74 -19.69
CA ASN A 520 1.25 -33.70 -20.60
C ASN A 520 1.05 -34.28 -22.01
N ARG A 521 -0.18 -34.18 -22.52
CA ARG A 521 -0.56 -34.64 -23.86
C ARG A 521 -0.61 -33.46 -24.84
N PRO A 522 -0.28 -33.67 -26.14
CA PRO A 522 -0.49 -32.65 -27.17
C PRO A 522 -1.98 -32.35 -27.34
N MET A 523 -2.30 -31.15 -27.84
CA MET A 523 -3.67 -30.76 -28.14
C MET A 523 -4.23 -31.61 -29.32
N SER A 524 -5.53 -31.87 -29.31
CA SER A 524 -6.19 -32.62 -30.39
C SER A 524 -6.47 -31.74 -31.60
N GLU A 525 -6.54 -32.35 -32.79
CA GLU A 525 -6.87 -31.61 -34.02
C GLU A 525 -8.29 -31.02 -33.92
N ASP A 526 -9.23 -31.73 -33.29
CA ASP A 526 -10.60 -31.26 -33.10
C ASP A 526 -10.72 -30.10 -32.12
N GLU A 527 -9.93 -30.06 -31.05
CA GLU A 527 -9.87 -28.92 -30.12
C GLU A 527 -9.38 -27.67 -30.84
N ILE A 528 -8.29 -27.80 -31.62
CA ILE A 528 -7.76 -26.68 -32.39
C ILE A 528 -8.80 -26.25 -33.44
N ARG A 529 -9.37 -27.18 -34.20
CA ARG A 529 -10.36 -26.90 -35.24
C ARG A 529 -11.56 -26.09 -34.72
N ARG A 530 -12.04 -26.32 -33.50
CA ARG A 530 -13.13 -25.53 -32.89
C ARG A 530 -12.83 -24.03 -32.78
N VAL A 531 -11.57 -23.66 -32.55
CA VAL A 531 -11.15 -22.24 -32.45
C VAL A 531 -11.11 -21.57 -33.83
N PHE A 532 -10.90 -22.34 -34.90
CA PHE A 532 -10.88 -21.84 -36.27
C PHE A 532 -12.26 -21.91 -36.96
N GLN A 533 -13.16 -22.81 -36.52
CA GLN A 533 -14.51 -22.99 -37.06
C GLN A 533 -15.43 -21.76 -36.89
N ASN A 534 -15.24 -20.97 -35.83
CA ASN A 534 -16.01 -19.75 -35.62
C ASN A 534 -15.35 -18.50 -36.24
N SER A 535 -14.33 -18.68 -37.09
CA SER A 535 -13.69 -17.61 -37.88
C SER A 535 -14.39 -17.44 -39.24
N VAL A 536 -14.20 -16.30 -39.93
CA VAL A 536 -14.82 -15.98 -41.23
C VAL A 536 -14.56 -17.07 -42.30
N PHE A 537 -13.46 -17.82 -42.17
CA PHE A 537 -13.05 -18.93 -43.05
C PHE A 537 -13.68 -20.29 -42.68
N GLY A 538 -14.45 -20.35 -41.60
CA GLY A 538 -15.04 -21.57 -41.03
C GLY A 538 -16.06 -22.28 -41.93
N ALA A 539 -16.63 -21.58 -42.92
CA ALA A 539 -17.66 -22.12 -43.81
C ALA A 539 -17.23 -23.38 -44.59
N GLN A 540 -15.93 -23.58 -44.83
CA GLN A 540 -15.43 -24.78 -45.52
C GLN A 540 -15.39 -26.04 -44.63
N PHE A 541 -15.42 -25.89 -43.30
CA PHE A 541 -15.41 -27.03 -42.38
C PHE A 541 -16.76 -27.74 -42.25
N ASP A 542 -17.86 -27.12 -42.70
CA ASP A 542 -19.22 -27.66 -42.60
C ASP A 542 -19.56 -28.67 -43.71
N SER A 543 -18.96 -28.53 -44.90
CA SER A 543 -19.35 -29.28 -46.11
C SER A 543 -19.14 -30.80 -46.02
N LYS A 544 -18.24 -31.28 -45.14
CA LYS A 544 -17.97 -32.73 -44.97
C LYS A 544 -18.76 -33.40 -43.84
N LYS A 545 -19.38 -32.65 -42.90
CA LYS A 545 -20.04 -33.24 -41.71
C LYS A 545 -21.55 -33.43 -41.81
N GLN A 546 -22.24 -32.85 -42.79
CA GLN A 546 -23.68 -33.07 -42.98
C GLN A 546 -24.06 -34.53 -43.34
N ARG A 547 -23.10 -35.37 -43.76
CA ARG A 547 -23.40 -36.80 -44.06
C ARG A 547 -23.29 -37.76 -42.88
N PHE A 548 -22.63 -37.38 -41.78
CA PHE A 548 -22.43 -38.27 -40.62
C PHE A 548 -23.37 -37.96 -39.42
N THR A 549 -24.08 -36.84 -39.46
CA THR A 549 -24.89 -36.35 -38.32
C THR A 549 -26.33 -36.86 -38.31
N MET A 550 -26.87 -37.39 -39.42
CA MET A 550 -28.23 -37.95 -39.44
C MET A 550 -28.36 -39.32 -38.77
N THR A 551 -27.30 -40.13 -38.69
CA THR A 551 -27.35 -41.48 -38.10
C THR A 551 -27.01 -41.53 -36.61
N ALA A 552 -26.24 -40.57 -36.08
CA ALA A 552 -25.88 -40.53 -34.67
C ALA A 552 -26.98 -39.91 -33.77
N ALA A 553 -27.82 -39.04 -34.32
CA ALA A 553 -28.87 -38.35 -33.57
C ALA A 553 -30.03 -39.27 -33.13
N ILE A 554 -30.19 -40.46 -33.73
CA ILE A 554 -31.29 -41.38 -33.42
C ILE A 554 -30.93 -42.36 -32.28
N LEU A 555 -29.64 -42.56 -31.99
CA LEU A 555 -29.19 -43.58 -31.02
C LEU A 555 -28.85 -43.04 -29.62
N ALA A 556 -28.91 -41.72 -29.39
CA ALA A 556 -28.43 -41.09 -28.15
C ALA A 556 -29.54 -40.72 -27.14
N VAL A 557 -30.63 -41.50 -27.06
CA VAL A 557 -31.74 -41.23 -26.11
C VAL A 557 -31.63 -42.02 -24.79
N GLU A 558 -30.65 -42.91 -24.62
CA GLU A 558 -30.49 -43.61 -23.35
C GLU A 558 -29.03 -43.57 -22.86
N MET A 559 -28.87 -43.07 -21.63
CA MET A 559 -27.76 -43.24 -20.67
C MET A 559 -27.03 -41.95 -20.23
N ASP A 560 -27.26 -41.65 -18.95
CA ASP A 560 -26.50 -40.93 -17.92
C ASP A 560 -25.81 -39.57 -18.18
N VAL A 561 -26.17 -38.66 -17.28
CA VAL A 561 -25.73 -37.27 -17.14
C VAL A 561 -24.40 -37.22 -16.40
N GLU A 562 -23.31 -36.94 -17.10
CA GLU A 562 -22.11 -36.25 -16.57
C GLU A 562 -21.23 -35.79 -17.76
N GLU A 563 -20.66 -34.59 -17.65
CA GLU A 563 -19.79 -33.88 -18.63
C GLU A 563 -20.46 -33.16 -19.83
N LEU A 564 -21.05 -32.00 -19.58
CA LEU A 564 -21.23 -30.95 -20.61
C LEU A 564 -19.93 -30.13 -20.77
N PRO A 565 -19.28 -30.06 -21.95
CA PRO A 565 -18.13 -29.20 -22.15
C PRO A 565 -18.57 -27.74 -22.32
N VAL A 566 -17.98 -26.88 -21.49
CA VAL A 566 -18.16 -25.43 -21.38
C VAL A 566 -18.09 -24.70 -22.73
N ALA A 567 -19.07 -23.83 -22.97
CA ALA A 567 -19.16 -22.97 -24.16
C ALA A 567 -17.92 -22.05 -24.28
N VAL A 568 -17.11 -22.30 -25.30
CA VAL A 568 -15.99 -21.42 -25.69
C VAL A 568 -16.58 -20.17 -26.34
N GLY A 569 -16.32 -18.99 -25.76
CA GLY A 569 -16.71 -17.70 -26.35
C GLY A 569 -16.13 -17.51 -27.77
N SER A 570 -16.63 -16.52 -28.52
CA SER A 570 -16.15 -16.21 -29.87
C SER A 570 -14.61 -16.15 -29.91
N PRO A 571 -13.94 -16.98 -30.70
CA PRO A 571 -12.48 -17.10 -30.65
C PRO A 571 -11.83 -15.80 -31.13
N SER A 572 -10.88 -15.30 -30.33
CA SER A 572 -10.11 -14.11 -30.66
C SER A 572 -9.02 -14.43 -31.68
N LEU A 573 -8.65 -13.45 -32.52
CA LEU A 573 -7.49 -13.55 -33.42
C LEU A 573 -6.22 -13.97 -32.66
N THR A 574 -6.03 -13.45 -31.43
CA THR A 574 -4.91 -13.81 -30.54
C THR A 574 -4.87 -15.32 -30.25
N SER A 575 -6.01 -15.94 -29.97
CA SER A 575 -6.09 -17.37 -29.72
C SER A 575 -5.70 -18.20 -30.95
N GLN A 576 -6.13 -17.76 -32.15
CA GLN A 576 -5.79 -18.40 -33.43
C GLN A 576 -4.30 -18.30 -33.74
N LEU A 577 -3.70 -17.12 -33.53
CA LEU A 577 -2.26 -16.89 -33.73
C LEU A 577 -1.40 -17.69 -32.75
N LEU A 578 -1.80 -17.79 -31.48
CA LEU A 578 -1.08 -18.58 -30.47
C LEU A 578 -1.18 -20.08 -30.73
N LEU A 579 -2.31 -20.57 -31.20
CA LEU A 579 -2.47 -21.98 -31.60
C LEU A 579 -1.69 -22.30 -32.87
N LEU A 580 -1.65 -21.38 -33.85
CA LEU A 580 -0.79 -21.52 -35.02
C LEU A 580 0.69 -21.56 -34.63
N TYR A 581 1.13 -20.66 -33.73
CA TYR A 581 2.48 -20.69 -33.17
C TYR A 581 2.78 -22.02 -32.47
N TYR A 582 1.86 -22.52 -31.63
CA TYR A 582 1.98 -23.82 -30.98
C TYR A 582 2.16 -24.96 -31.98
N LEU A 583 1.36 -25.01 -33.05
CA LEU A 583 1.44 -26.05 -34.08
C LEU A 583 2.78 -26.04 -34.79
N LEU A 584 3.19 -24.88 -35.32
CA LEU A 584 4.45 -24.75 -36.04
C LEU A 584 5.65 -25.07 -35.14
N LEU A 585 5.64 -24.59 -33.90
CA LEU A 585 6.69 -24.87 -32.93
C LEU A 585 6.73 -26.36 -32.55
N TYR A 586 5.57 -27.01 -32.42
CA TYR A 586 5.51 -28.44 -32.13
C TYR A 586 6.10 -29.28 -33.27
N GLU A 587 5.81 -28.92 -34.52
CA GLU A 587 6.39 -29.56 -35.71
C GLU A 587 7.91 -29.38 -35.75
N ASP A 588 8.41 -28.15 -35.54
CA ASP A 588 9.85 -27.83 -35.51
C ASP A 588 10.59 -28.66 -34.44
N VAL A 589 10.09 -28.62 -33.19
CA VAL A 589 10.69 -29.36 -32.07
C VAL A 589 10.60 -30.88 -32.27
N ARG A 590 9.53 -31.38 -32.90
CA ARG A 590 9.42 -32.81 -33.22
C ARG A 590 10.48 -33.21 -34.24
N LEU A 591 10.61 -32.45 -35.33
CA LEU A 591 11.59 -32.72 -36.38
C LEU A 591 13.03 -32.65 -35.85
N ALA A 592 13.35 -31.63 -35.04
CA ALA A 592 14.65 -31.47 -34.43
C ALA A 592 15.06 -32.64 -33.51
N ASN A 593 14.09 -33.27 -32.82
CA ASN A 593 14.36 -34.35 -31.86
C ASN A 593 14.05 -35.77 -32.40
N THR A 594 13.82 -35.91 -33.70
CA THR A 594 13.43 -37.19 -34.34
C THR A 594 14.37 -38.34 -34.00
N HIS A 595 15.69 -38.09 -34.00
CA HIS A 595 16.71 -39.10 -33.72
C HIS A 595 16.60 -39.66 -32.29
N SER A 596 16.30 -38.82 -31.30
CA SER A 596 16.13 -39.22 -29.91
C SER A 596 14.86 -40.06 -29.70
N TYR A 597 13.80 -39.82 -30.48
CA TYR A 597 12.56 -40.61 -30.39
C TYR A 597 12.70 -42.00 -30.98
N ILE A 598 13.43 -42.12 -32.09
CA ILE A 598 13.70 -43.40 -32.74
C ILE A 598 14.54 -44.28 -31.82
N GLN A 599 15.57 -43.71 -31.18
CA GLN A 599 16.39 -44.43 -30.19
C GLN A 599 15.59 -44.86 -28.95
N ALA A 600 14.60 -44.07 -28.54
CA ALA A 600 13.74 -44.36 -27.40
C ALA A 600 12.50 -45.23 -27.74
N GLY A 601 12.31 -45.64 -29.01
CA GLY A 601 11.13 -46.40 -29.45
C GLY A 601 9.80 -45.66 -29.28
N ARG A 602 9.83 -44.32 -29.20
CA ARG A 602 8.68 -43.49 -28.82
C ARG A 602 7.85 -43.09 -30.05
N LYS A 603 6.55 -43.38 -30.04
CA LYS A 603 5.59 -42.84 -31.02
C LYS A 603 5.08 -41.48 -30.57
N VAL A 604 5.55 -40.42 -31.23
CA VAL A 604 5.10 -39.04 -31.02
C VAL A 604 3.96 -38.74 -31.99
N LYS A 605 2.91 -38.05 -31.53
CA LYS A 605 1.81 -37.62 -32.40
C LYS A 605 2.34 -36.65 -33.47
N SER A 606 2.04 -36.95 -34.73
CA SER A 606 2.22 -36.03 -35.86
C SER A 606 0.86 -35.41 -36.20
N TYR A 607 0.84 -34.12 -36.53
CA TYR A 607 -0.36 -33.50 -37.11
C TYR A 607 -0.45 -33.87 -38.59
N SER A 608 -1.68 -34.05 -39.09
CA SER A 608 -1.90 -34.41 -40.50
C SER A 608 -1.64 -33.21 -41.42
N THR A 609 -1.08 -33.48 -42.61
CA THR A 609 -0.86 -32.45 -43.64
C THR A 609 -2.18 -31.90 -44.18
N GLU A 610 -3.24 -32.73 -44.18
CA GLU A 610 -4.61 -32.33 -44.51
C GLU A 610 -5.10 -31.26 -43.54
N PHE A 611 -4.95 -31.49 -42.23
CA PHE A 611 -5.32 -30.52 -41.21
C PHE A 611 -4.53 -29.20 -41.34
N LEU A 612 -3.22 -29.25 -41.58
CA LEU A 612 -2.42 -28.04 -41.76
C LEU A 612 -2.83 -27.24 -43.00
N SER A 613 -3.26 -27.92 -44.08
CA SER A 613 -3.75 -27.25 -45.29
C SER A 613 -5.12 -26.60 -45.12
N GLU A 614 -5.91 -27.01 -44.12
CA GLU A 614 -7.21 -26.40 -43.81
C GLU A 614 -7.07 -25.06 -43.05
N LEU A 615 -5.88 -24.71 -42.55
CA LEU A 615 -5.67 -23.50 -41.75
C LEU A 615 -5.39 -22.27 -42.63
N PRO A 616 -6.05 -21.11 -42.39
CA PRO A 616 -5.83 -19.89 -43.15
C PRO A 616 -4.54 -19.17 -42.68
N ILE A 617 -3.38 -19.81 -42.86
CA ILE A 617 -2.09 -19.36 -42.33
C ILE A 617 -1.69 -17.98 -42.87
N LYS A 618 -1.83 -17.75 -44.19
CA LYS A 618 -1.49 -16.47 -44.84
C LYS A 618 -2.32 -15.30 -44.29
N TYR A 619 -3.64 -15.49 -44.18
CA TYR A 619 -4.56 -14.50 -43.64
C TYR A 619 -4.22 -14.12 -42.19
N LEU A 620 -3.96 -15.10 -41.32
CA LEU A 620 -3.61 -14.84 -39.93
C LEU A 620 -2.32 -14.03 -39.81
N LEU A 621 -1.33 -14.34 -40.64
CA LEU A 621 -0.05 -13.63 -40.66
C LEU A 621 -0.20 -12.19 -41.15
N GLN A 622 -1.00 -11.96 -42.19
CA GLN A 622 -1.31 -10.61 -42.68
C GLN A 622 -2.01 -9.76 -41.61
N GLN A 623 -2.97 -10.35 -40.88
CA GLN A 623 -3.64 -9.63 -39.81
C GLN A 623 -2.68 -9.32 -38.64
N ALA A 624 -1.78 -10.25 -38.30
CA ALA A 624 -0.73 -9.99 -37.32
C ALA A 624 0.25 -8.90 -37.77
N GLN A 625 0.54 -8.79 -39.07
CA GLN A 625 1.38 -7.74 -39.66
C GLN A 625 0.71 -6.37 -39.61
N LYS A 626 -0.60 -6.30 -39.90
CA LYS A 626 -1.39 -5.05 -39.76
C LYS A 626 -1.38 -4.53 -38.32
N ASP A 627 -1.48 -5.44 -37.34
CA ASP A 627 -1.49 -5.14 -35.91
C ASP A 627 -0.12 -5.33 -35.23
N GLN A 628 0.96 -4.90 -35.89
CA GLN A 628 2.35 -5.16 -35.48
C GLN A 628 2.68 -4.76 -34.03
N GLN A 629 2.11 -3.65 -33.53
CA GLN A 629 2.37 -3.18 -32.16
C GLN A 629 1.82 -4.14 -31.09
N SER A 630 0.69 -4.78 -31.37
CA SER A 630 0.00 -5.68 -30.43
C SER A 630 0.61 -7.09 -30.42
N TYR A 631 1.26 -7.51 -31.52
CA TYR A 631 1.78 -8.88 -31.71
C TYR A 631 3.29 -8.95 -31.98
N ALA A 632 4.05 -7.87 -31.73
CA ALA A 632 5.48 -7.79 -32.02
C ALA A 632 6.30 -8.99 -31.50
N GLY A 633 5.99 -9.48 -30.29
CA GLY A 633 6.68 -10.62 -29.68
C GLY A 633 6.36 -11.99 -30.30
N LEU A 634 5.31 -12.11 -31.11
CA LEU A 634 4.86 -13.36 -31.73
C LEU A 634 5.11 -13.40 -33.24
N PHE A 635 5.00 -12.26 -33.92
CA PHE A 635 5.11 -12.18 -35.38
C PHE A 635 6.47 -12.67 -35.91
N SER A 636 7.57 -12.21 -35.31
CA SER A 636 8.92 -12.61 -35.75
C SER A 636 9.19 -14.11 -35.59
N PRO A 637 8.91 -14.74 -34.42
CA PRO A 637 8.99 -16.20 -34.28
C PRO A 637 8.10 -16.97 -35.26
N LEU A 638 6.86 -16.49 -35.48
CA LEU A 638 5.90 -17.12 -36.37
C LEU A 638 6.38 -17.09 -37.83
N LEU A 639 6.87 -15.94 -38.31
CA LEU A 639 7.40 -15.78 -39.66
C LEU A 639 8.62 -16.68 -39.89
N ARG A 640 9.52 -16.78 -38.90
CA ARG A 640 10.68 -17.68 -38.96
C ARG A 640 10.26 -19.14 -39.12
N LEU A 641 9.31 -19.61 -38.31
CA LEU A 641 8.81 -20.99 -38.37
C LEU A 641 8.09 -21.25 -39.71
N LEU A 642 7.35 -20.27 -40.22
CA LEU A 642 6.65 -20.38 -41.49
C LEU A 642 7.62 -20.49 -42.67
N ALA A 643 8.68 -19.68 -42.70
CA ALA A 643 9.71 -19.76 -43.75
C ALA A 643 10.40 -21.13 -43.78
N MET A 644 10.47 -21.83 -42.63
CA MET A 644 11.04 -23.18 -42.54
C MET A 644 10.07 -24.28 -42.97
N HIS A 645 8.80 -24.21 -42.54
CA HIS A 645 7.82 -25.29 -42.78
C HIS A 645 6.98 -25.12 -44.06
N PHE A 646 6.72 -23.87 -44.48
CA PHE A 646 5.87 -23.54 -45.62
C PHE A 646 6.56 -22.51 -46.56
N PRO A 647 7.70 -22.86 -47.16
CA PRO A 647 8.45 -21.93 -48.03
C PRO A 647 7.64 -21.46 -49.26
N HIS A 648 6.63 -22.23 -49.68
CA HIS A 648 5.73 -21.90 -50.77
C HIS A 648 4.73 -20.77 -50.42
N LEU A 649 4.46 -20.52 -49.13
CA LEU A 649 3.61 -19.40 -48.69
C LEU A 649 4.39 -18.11 -48.46
N SER A 650 5.73 -18.18 -48.48
CA SER A 650 6.64 -17.04 -48.31
C SER A 650 7.25 -16.55 -49.62
N LEU A 651 6.56 -16.74 -50.74
CA LEU A 651 6.97 -16.19 -52.03
C LEU A 651 6.84 -14.67 -52.00
N VAL A 652 7.85 -13.97 -52.51
CA VAL A 652 7.95 -12.51 -52.43
C VAL A 652 6.88 -11.83 -53.29
N ASP A 653 6.59 -12.38 -54.47
CA ASP A 653 5.63 -11.81 -55.42
C ASP A 653 4.21 -11.74 -54.81
N ASP A 654 3.79 -12.82 -54.14
CA ASP A 654 2.50 -12.95 -53.44
C ASP A 654 2.26 -11.96 -52.29
N TRP A 655 3.33 -11.32 -51.78
CA TRP A 655 3.30 -10.38 -50.67
C TRP A 655 3.46 -8.92 -51.14
N LEU A 656 4.12 -8.70 -52.29
CA LEU A 656 4.31 -7.37 -52.88
C LEU A 656 3.04 -6.81 -53.54
N GLU A 657 2.18 -7.66 -54.08
CA GLU A 657 0.94 -7.23 -54.78
C GLU A 657 -0.04 -6.50 -53.84
N GLU A 658 -0.06 -6.84 -52.55
CA GLU A 658 -1.00 -6.25 -51.58
C GLU A 658 -0.66 -4.83 -51.12
N GLU A 659 0.62 -4.43 -51.07
CA GLU A 659 1.00 -3.06 -50.70
C GLU A 659 0.44 -2.02 -51.68
N THR A 660 0.26 -2.40 -52.94
CA THR A 660 -0.31 -1.54 -53.98
C THR A 660 -1.83 -1.38 -53.87
N ALA A 661 -2.55 -2.37 -53.31
CA ALA A 661 -4.01 -2.32 -53.16
C ALA A 661 -4.47 -1.39 -52.02
N MET A 662 -3.63 -1.17 -50.98
CA MET A 662 -3.99 -0.34 -49.82
C MET A 662 -4.15 1.16 -50.11
N THR A 663 -3.69 1.64 -51.28
CA THR A 663 -3.79 3.05 -51.67
C THR A 663 -5.06 3.40 -52.47
N MET A 664 -5.89 2.43 -52.83
CA MET A 664 -7.10 2.62 -53.66
C MET A 664 -8.45 2.38 -52.96
N GLU A 665 -8.51 2.42 -51.62
CA GLU A 665 -9.80 2.39 -50.92
C GLU A 665 -10.52 3.74 -51.02
N SER A 666 -11.36 3.91 -52.04
CA SER A 666 -12.28 5.05 -52.13
C SER A 666 -13.70 4.62 -52.51
N HIS A 667 -14.64 5.04 -51.65
CA HIS A 667 -16.10 5.04 -51.76
C HIS A 667 -16.88 3.72 -51.65
N ARG A 668 -17.47 3.56 -50.46
CA ARG A 668 -18.53 2.61 -50.09
C ARG A 668 -19.87 3.09 -50.65
N ASP A 669 -20.53 2.22 -51.41
CA ASP A 669 -22.00 2.04 -51.48
C ASP A 669 -22.29 0.86 -52.43
N SER A 670 -22.20 -0.36 -51.90
CA SER A 670 -22.49 -1.59 -52.66
C SER A 670 -23.40 -2.47 -51.80
N ALA A 671 -24.60 -2.75 -52.30
CA ALA A 671 -25.58 -3.63 -51.66
C ALA A 671 -25.00 -5.03 -51.38
N PRO A 672 -25.47 -5.75 -50.34
CA PRO A 672 -25.00 -7.10 -50.03
C PRO A 672 -25.23 -8.04 -51.22
N ILE A 673 -24.16 -8.65 -51.71
CA ILE A 673 -24.21 -9.63 -52.80
C ILE A 673 -24.67 -10.96 -52.21
N ALA A 674 -25.81 -11.48 -52.70
CA ALA A 674 -26.24 -12.83 -52.37
C ALA A 674 -25.56 -13.86 -53.28
N GLU A 675 -25.25 -15.05 -52.76
CA GLU A 675 -24.63 -16.13 -53.52
C GLU A 675 -25.45 -16.50 -54.78
N THR A 676 -26.77 -16.41 -54.70
CA THR A 676 -27.69 -16.63 -55.83
C THR A 676 -27.45 -15.64 -56.98
N THR A 677 -27.08 -14.39 -56.67
CA THR A 677 -26.78 -13.36 -57.68
C THR A 677 -25.48 -13.67 -58.41
N ILE A 678 -24.52 -14.30 -57.73
CA ILE A 678 -23.27 -14.78 -58.33
C ILE A 678 -23.57 -15.94 -59.28
N ILE A 679 -24.30 -16.95 -58.82
CA ILE A 679 -24.67 -18.11 -59.67
C ILE A 679 -25.43 -17.64 -60.92
N GLU A 680 -26.41 -16.74 -60.77
CA GLU A 680 -27.15 -16.17 -61.91
C GLU A 680 -26.23 -15.41 -62.88
N ALA A 681 -25.37 -14.53 -62.37
CA ALA A 681 -24.49 -13.73 -63.21
C ALA A 681 -23.43 -14.57 -63.93
N PHE A 682 -22.92 -15.63 -63.30
CA PHE A 682 -21.94 -16.53 -63.91
C PHE A 682 -22.62 -17.53 -64.88
N SER A 683 -23.87 -17.94 -64.64
CA SER A 683 -24.63 -18.79 -65.57
C SER A 683 -24.96 -18.10 -66.90
N HIS A 684 -25.17 -16.78 -66.88
CA HIS A 684 -25.51 -15.98 -68.06
C HIS A 684 -24.31 -15.32 -68.75
N MET A 685 -23.08 -15.69 -68.39
CA MET A 685 -21.83 -15.06 -68.84
C MET A 685 -21.67 -15.00 -70.37
N GLN A 686 -22.17 -16.02 -71.08
CA GLN A 686 -22.12 -16.10 -72.54
C GLN A 686 -23.19 -15.23 -73.23
N SER A 687 -24.28 -14.92 -72.53
CA SER A 687 -25.44 -14.19 -73.08
C SER A 687 -25.44 -12.70 -72.73
N CYS A 688 -24.93 -12.32 -71.56
CA CYS A 688 -24.90 -10.93 -71.10
C CYS A 688 -23.64 -10.65 -70.25
N PRO A 689 -22.46 -10.54 -70.88
CA PRO A 689 -21.17 -10.41 -70.18
C PRO A 689 -21.06 -9.15 -69.31
N SER A 690 -21.84 -8.09 -69.61
CA SER A 690 -21.85 -6.84 -68.84
C SER A 690 -22.32 -7.00 -67.39
N ARG A 691 -23.22 -7.95 -67.10
CA ARG A 691 -23.73 -8.22 -65.74
C ARG A 691 -22.66 -8.92 -64.91
N THR A 692 -21.99 -9.92 -65.47
CA THR A 692 -20.84 -10.62 -64.86
C THR A 692 -19.68 -9.66 -64.64
N GLY A 693 -19.33 -8.82 -65.62
CA GLY A 693 -18.24 -7.85 -65.51
C GLY A 693 -18.46 -6.76 -64.46
N ARG A 694 -19.71 -6.32 -64.24
CA ARG A 694 -20.05 -5.40 -63.14
C ARG A 694 -19.92 -6.08 -61.78
N LEU A 695 -20.39 -7.32 -61.67
CA LEU A 695 -20.28 -8.12 -60.45
C LEU A 695 -18.81 -8.41 -60.11
N LEU A 696 -17.98 -8.81 -61.08
CA LEU A 696 -16.55 -9.04 -60.88
C LEU A 696 -15.82 -7.77 -60.41
N ARG A 697 -16.14 -6.60 -61.00
CA ARG A 697 -15.61 -5.31 -60.51
C ARG A 697 -16.05 -4.99 -59.09
N GLN A 698 -17.29 -5.34 -58.72
CA GLN A 698 -17.79 -5.18 -57.36
C GLN A 698 -17.07 -6.11 -56.37
N LEU A 699 -16.83 -7.38 -56.75
CA LEU A 699 -16.05 -8.33 -55.96
C LEU A 699 -14.58 -7.91 -55.82
N LEU A 700 -13.97 -7.37 -56.88
CA LEU A 700 -12.63 -6.77 -56.84
C LEU A 700 -12.54 -5.55 -55.93
N ALA A 701 -13.65 -4.84 -55.67
CA ALA A 701 -13.69 -3.71 -54.75
C ALA A 701 -13.92 -4.12 -53.29
N MET A 702 -14.43 -5.33 -53.01
CA MET A 702 -14.68 -5.84 -51.66
C MET A 702 -13.41 -6.39 -51.00
N PRO A 703 -13.22 -6.33 -49.67
CA PRO A 703 -12.06 -6.93 -49.02
C PRO A 703 -12.07 -8.46 -49.20
N ALA A 704 -10.88 -9.08 -49.25
CA ALA A 704 -10.73 -10.52 -49.52
C ALA A 704 -11.51 -11.42 -48.55
N THR A 705 -11.70 -10.98 -47.30
CA THR A 705 -12.52 -11.67 -46.28
C THR A 705 -13.97 -11.85 -46.70
N ASP A 706 -14.53 -10.88 -47.42
CA ASP A 706 -15.94 -10.87 -47.80
C ASP A 706 -16.16 -11.60 -49.13
N VAL A 707 -15.10 -11.81 -49.91
CA VAL A 707 -15.10 -12.58 -51.16
C VAL A 707 -14.94 -14.08 -50.89
N TRP A 708 -14.23 -14.47 -49.83
CA TRP A 708 -13.93 -15.86 -49.49
C TRP A 708 -15.15 -16.80 -49.41
N PRO A 709 -16.31 -16.42 -48.82
CA PRO A 709 -17.49 -17.29 -48.80
C PRO A 709 -17.97 -17.69 -50.19
N PHE A 710 -17.68 -16.88 -51.21
CA PHE A 710 -18.05 -17.13 -52.60
C PHE A 710 -16.98 -17.87 -53.39
N ALA A 711 -15.81 -18.15 -52.81
CA ALA A 711 -14.67 -18.75 -53.50
C ALA A 711 -15.02 -20.11 -54.13
N GLU A 712 -15.71 -21.00 -53.41
CA GLU A 712 -16.09 -22.31 -53.94
C GLU A 712 -17.02 -22.18 -55.16
N THR A 713 -17.95 -21.22 -55.11
CA THR A 713 -18.89 -20.95 -56.19
C THR A 713 -18.20 -20.31 -57.39
N ILE A 714 -17.26 -19.38 -57.18
CA ILE A 714 -16.45 -18.78 -58.23
C ILE A 714 -15.53 -19.82 -58.90
N ILE A 715 -14.91 -20.72 -58.13
CA ILE A 715 -14.06 -21.81 -58.64
C ILE A 715 -14.86 -22.77 -59.53
N LYS A 716 -16.12 -23.09 -59.19
CA LYS A 716 -17.00 -23.95 -60.02
C LYS A 716 -17.19 -23.39 -61.43
N PHE A 717 -17.23 -22.07 -61.59
CA PHE A 717 -17.40 -21.41 -62.88
C PHE A 717 -16.08 -21.03 -63.57
N PHE A 718 -14.91 -21.36 -63.00
CA PHE A 718 -13.60 -21.05 -63.58
C PHE A 718 -13.39 -21.70 -64.97
N LYS A 719 -13.91 -22.91 -65.18
CA LYS A 719 -13.81 -23.56 -66.48
C LYS A 719 -14.69 -22.86 -67.54
N SER A 720 -15.83 -22.31 -67.13
CA SER A 720 -16.75 -21.60 -68.02
C SER A 720 -16.31 -20.17 -68.37
N THR A 721 -15.47 -19.53 -67.55
CA THR A 721 -14.87 -18.23 -67.87
C THR A 721 -13.88 -18.31 -69.05
N LEU A 722 -13.30 -19.48 -69.31
CA LEU A 722 -12.29 -19.70 -70.35
C LEU A 722 -12.87 -20.05 -71.74
N ASP A 723 -14.18 -19.96 -71.93
CA ASP A 723 -14.84 -20.24 -73.23
C ASP A 723 -14.58 -19.10 -74.24
N ASP A 724 -14.41 -19.43 -75.52
CA ASP A 724 -14.12 -18.49 -76.63
C ASP A 724 -15.17 -17.39 -76.81
N LYS A 725 -16.40 -17.62 -76.32
CA LYS A 725 -17.49 -16.64 -76.38
C LYS A 725 -17.46 -15.59 -75.25
N VAL A 726 -16.57 -15.74 -74.28
CA VAL A 726 -16.45 -14.83 -73.15
C VAL A 726 -15.47 -13.70 -73.50
N PRO A 727 -15.86 -12.42 -73.34
CA PRO A 727 -14.96 -11.30 -73.60
C PRO A 727 -13.70 -11.31 -72.73
N ARG A 728 -12.55 -10.94 -73.31
CA ARG A 728 -11.25 -10.91 -72.62
C ARG A 728 -11.24 -10.12 -71.30
N TYR A 729 -11.97 -9.01 -71.21
CA TYR A 729 -12.00 -8.22 -69.97
C TYR A 729 -12.59 -8.98 -68.77
N ILE A 730 -13.38 -10.04 -68.99
CA ILE A 730 -13.88 -10.92 -67.92
C ILE A 730 -12.81 -11.94 -67.52
N GLN A 731 -12.01 -12.39 -68.48
CA GLN A 731 -10.90 -13.34 -68.30
C GLN A 731 -9.68 -12.68 -67.65
N GLU A 732 -9.47 -11.39 -67.90
CA GLU A 732 -8.40 -10.55 -67.34
C GLU A 732 -8.75 -9.99 -65.95
N HIS A 733 -9.94 -10.27 -65.40
CA HIS A 733 -10.28 -9.83 -64.05
C HIS A 733 -9.61 -10.72 -63.00
N ASP A 734 -8.68 -10.13 -62.24
CA ASP A 734 -7.83 -10.74 -61.20
C ASP A 734 -8.57 -11.21 -59.92
N VAL A 735 -9.87 -11.52 -60.01
CA VAL A 735 -10.64 -12.01 -58.84
C VAL A 735 -10.03 -13.31 -58.30
N PHE A 736 -9.43 -14.12 -59.16
CA PHE A 736 -8.74 -15.36 -58.77
C PHE A 736 -7.37 -15.14 -58.14
N LEU A 737 -6.71 -14.00 -58.36
CA LEU A 737 -5.48 -13.62 -57.65
C LEU A 737 -5.80 -13.04 -56.26
N LYS A 738 -7.01 -12.50 -56.11
CA LYS A 738 -7.49 -11.93 -54.85
C LYS A 738 -8.03 -12.97 -53.84
N ILE A 739 -8.46 -14.14 -54.33
CA ILE A 739 -8.93 -15.30 -53.55
C ILE A 739 -7.73 -16.19 -53.26
#